data_AF-A0A8S3A7C1-F1
#
_entry.id   AF-A0A8S3A7C1-F1
#
_cell.length_a   1.000
_cell.length_b   1.000
_cell.length_c   1.000
_cell.angle_alpha   90.00
_cell.angle_beta   90.00
_cell.angle_gamma   90.00
#
_symmetry.space_group_name_H-M   'P 1'
#
loop_
_entity.id
_entity.type
_entity.pdbx_description
1 polymer ?
#
loop_
_entity_poly.entity_id
_entity_poly.type
_entity_poly.pdbx_seq_one_letter_code
_entity_poly.pdbx_strand_id
1 'polypeptide(L)'
;MSNKLKEIDHVLKNLLQGLNHDADTVPDLKFVLNIITQINQQQESIGHQIDEIVQSYQILGEHHFEYPQTERILMNTLSSRLEELVEQSRIVQHRLKPIRERFREIIQYDIDLFQRMIDELVEKFDNYGPYRIENDLDQIFLLVKQYEKDIDKIEQRKIEIINMMKLFHMSLISYPNLIRVQKEINGLNILFNLYEEFKRNKKLWSNILWSELHINDLIVNVDLFIKNFRRLSPNIKTTIVGHSVEKYLADFRSSLPIMVDLKNEALRERHWQQIIQETNIDIDLANSILTLENIFQMNLHQYHDTIQSILQTAMKELQIEKNLNDIQQQWDTMRFQIHKHYRHATGTNFQQERGFIITGVDDILQALEDSILLLNSIVSSRFVGIYLSQVEQWIQILSLISDVIKLWAIVQQKWMYLENIFIGSNLQFGEDAKRFDTADKLYRKIMLETSRNSLVKDVCMHPGRYDELKSILMLIEKIQKNLNEYLNTKRQLFPRFYFLSDDELLSIIGSLNPNHIQGYLQKLFDNIAALNFVQYDKLTAFKHKQVDELIHFNSSDENSIYAIAMISLENEEMLFLNPIECNGKVEIWMLNIEKEMKYSNRWLTKEAIFYYRFKQNRLEWMRKYIGMVVLAVNQLWSTWEIEEYVYLLWKNDV
;
A
#
# COMPACT_ATOMS: atom_id res chain seq x y z
N MET A 1 21.67 99.17 -30.85
CA MET A 1 21.35 99.25 -32.30
C MET A 1 22.55 98.86 -33.15
N SER A 2 23.74 99.46 -32.96
CA SER A 2 24.97 99.12 -33.72
C SER A 2 25.35 97.62 -33.69
N ASN A 3 25.22 96.92 -32.55
CA ASN A 3 25.48 95.47 -32.48
C ASN A 3 24.47 94.64 -33.29
N LYS A 4 23.18 94.96 -33.23
CA LYS A 4 22.13 94.27 -34.01
C LYS A 4 22.32 94.48 -35.52
N LEU A 5 22.77 95.66 -35.93
CA LEU A 5 23.06 95.98 -37.32
C LEU A 5 24.26 95.20 -37.87
N LYS A 6 25.30 94.97 -37.05
CA LYS A 6 26.46 94.13 -37.41
C LYS A 6 26.14 92.63 -37.37
N GLU A 7 25.27 92.18 -36.45
CA GLU A 7 24.80 90.80 -36.40
C GLU A 7 23.99 90.43 -37.65
N ILE A 8 23.08 91.31 -38.09
CA ILE A 8 22.30 91.09 -39.31
C ILE A 8 23.21 91.09 -40.55
N ASP A 9 24.20 91.99 -40.65
CA ASP A 9 25.16 91.98 -41.76
C ASP A 9 26.04 90.71 -41.75
N HIS A 10 26.39 90.19 -40.58
CA HIS A 10 27.13 88.92 -40.46
C HIS A 10 26.27 87.71 -40.84
N VAL A 11 24.99 87.71 -40.49
CA VAL A 11 24.04 86.65 -40.89
C VAL A 11 23.85 86.66 -42.40
N LEU A 12 23.67 87.84 -43.02
CA LEU A 12 23.52 87.98 -44.47
C LEU A 12 24.80 87.52 -45.22
N LYS A 13 25.99 87.86 -44.71
CA LYS A 13 27.27 87.39 -45.30
C LYS A 13 27.47 85.88 -45.19
N ASN A 14 27.11 85.28 -44.06
CA ASN A 14 27.20 83.83 -43.87
C ASN A 14 26.23 83.08 -44.80
N LEU A 15 25.00 83.60 -44.97
CA LEU A 15 24.01 83.03 -45.87
C LEU A 15 24.42 83.16 -47.35
N LEU A 16 25.05 84.28 -47.73
CA LEU A 16 25.64 84.46 -49.07
C LEU A 16 26.82 83.52 -49.32
N GLN A 17 27.71 83.32 -48.34
CA GLN A 17 28.81 82.36 -48.46
C GLN A 17 28.30 80.92 -48.58
N GLY A 18 27.23 80.57 -47.84
CA GLY A 18 26.59 79.26 -47.93
C GLY A 18 25.88 78.99 -49.26
N LEU A 19 25.40 80.03 -49.97
CA LEU A 19 24.79 79.93 -51.30
C LEU A 19 25.79 79.70 -52.43
N ASN A 20 27.06 80.10 -52.24
CA ASN A 20 28.13 79.98 -53.23
C ASN A 20 28.92 78.65 -53.13
N HIS A 21 28.47 77.70 -52.30
CA HIS A 21 29.10 76.39 -52.21
C HIS A 21 28.69 75.54 -53.43
N ASP A 22 29.67 75.00 -54.15
CA ASP A 22 29.44 74.10 -55.28
C ASP A 22 28.73 72.82 -54.81
N ALA A 23 27.67 72.41 -55.50
CA ALA A 23 26.75 71.38 -55.04
C ALA A 23 26.83 70.12 -55.92
N ASP A 24 27.99 69.46 -55.89
CA ASP A 24 28.25 68.27 -56.71
C ASP A 24 27.94 66.94 -55.97
N THR A 25 27.91 66.94 -54.64
CA THR A 25 27.57 65.74 -53.85
C THR A 25 26.21 65.85 -53.15
N VAL A 26 25.57 64.71 -52.90
CA VAL A 26 24.28 64.60 -52.17
C VAL A 26 24.28 65.33 -50.81
N PRO A 27 25.32 65.23 -49.96
CA PRO A 27 25.38 66.00 -48.71
C PRO A 27 25.56 67.51 -48.93
N ASP A 28 26.26 67.94 -49.99
CA ASP A 28 26.43 69.36 -50.32
C ASP A 28 25.12 69.98 -50.84
N LEU A 29 24.37 69.24 -51.66
CA LEU A 29 22.99 69.58 -52.06
C LEU A 29 22.07 69.72 -50.85
N LYS A 30 22.19 68.86 -49.85
CA LYS A 30 21.41 68.92 -48.60
C LYS A 30 21.73 70.19 -47.81
N PHE A 31 23.00 70.59 -47.75
CA PHE A 31 23.43 71.82 -47.07
C PHE A 31 22.87 73.06 -47.78
N VAL A 32 23.02 73.15 -49.10
CA VAL A 32 22.55 74.29 -49.90
C VAL A 32 21.01 74.39 -49.90
N LEU A 33 20.29 73.26 -49.99
CA LEU A 33 18.82 73.25 -49.94
C LEU A 33 18.26 73.65 -48.58
N ASN A 34 18.89 73.22 -47.48
CA ASN A 34 18.49 73.66 -46.14
C ASN A 34 18.72 75.16 -45.93
N ILE A 35 19.86 75.69 -46.40
CA ILE A 35 20.15 77.14 -46.36
C ILE A 35 19.12 77.91 -47.18
N ILE A 36 18.76 77.42 -48.36
CA ILE A 36 17.70 78.02 -49.18
C ILE A 36 16.34 78.03 -48.46
N THR A 37 15.95 76.93 -47.80
CA THR A 37 14.70 76.89 -47.03
C THR A 37 14.75 77.83 -45.83
N GLN A 38 15.91 77.95 -45.18
CA GLN A 38 16.12 78.85 -44.07
C GLN A 38 16.06 80.31 -44.51
N ILE A 39 16.63 80.66 -45.68
CA ILE A 39 16.51 81.99 -46.30
C ILE A 39 15.04 82.30 -46.61
N ASN A 40 14.31 81.38 -47.23
CA ASN A 40 12.89 81.61 -47.55
C ASN A 40 12.00 81.77 -46.30
N GLN A 41 12.34 81.11 -45.19
CA GLN A 41 11.61 81.25 -43.92
C GLN A 41 12.01 82.51 -43.14
N GLN A 42 13.29 82.89 -43.19
CA GLN A 42 13.82 84.00 -42.41
C GLN A 42 13.78 85.34 -43.17
N GLN A 43 13.56 85.36 -44.48
CA GLN A 43 13.51 86.59 -45.28
C GLN A 43 12.51 87.62 -44.75
N GLU A 44 11.31 87.19 -44.33
CA GLU A 44 10.28 88.10 -43.81
C GLU A 44 10.66 88.62 -42.42
N SER A 45 11.20 87.76 -41.56
CA SER A 45 11.67 88.16 -40.23
C SER A 45 12.88 89.10 -40.28
N ILE A 46 13.84 88.85 -41.18
CA ILE A 46 15.03 89.70 -41.33
C ILE A 46 14.64 91.01 -42.01
N GLY A 47 13.68 90.98 -42.95
CA GLY A 47 13.06 92.17 -43.55
C GLY A 47 12.43 93.08 -42.49
N HIS A 48 11.56 92.54 -41.64
CA HIS A 48 10.95 93.31 -40.54
C HIS A 48 11.97 93.90 -39.57
N GLN A 49 13.03 93.14 -39.23
CA GLN A 49 14.10 93.65 -38.37
C GLN A 49 14.90 94.77 -39.04
N ILE A 50 15.12 94.71 -40.34
CA ILE A 50 15.76 95.79 -41.10
C ILE A 50 14.86 97.02 -41.15
N ASP A 51 13.55 96.86 -41.36
CA ASP A 51 12.60 97.96 -41.34
C ASP A 51 12.52 98.66 -39.96
N GLU A 52 12.48 97.88 -38.87
CA GLU A 52 12.52 98.42 -37.50
C GLU A 52 13.82 99.20 -37.23
N ILE A 53 14.96 98.67 -37.70
CA ILE A 53 16.25 99.34 -37.57
C ILE A 53 16.27 100.61 -38.41
N VAL A 54 15.76 100.57 -39.64
CA VAL A 54 15.67 101.73 -40.52
C VAL A 54 14.83 102.84 -39.89
N GLN A 55 13.65 102.49 -39.35
CA GLN A 55 12.76 103.43 -38.67
C GLN A 55 13.40 104.01 -37.39
N SER A 56 14.07 103.18 -36.59
CA SER A 56 14.73 103.63 -35.37
C SER A 56 15.89 104.62 -35.64
N TYR A 57 16.64 104.42 -36.73
CA TYR A 57 17.70 105.35 -37.16
C TYR A 57 17.15 106.60 -37.90
N GLN A 58 15.97 106.52 -38.53
CA GLN A 58 15.24 107.70 -39.03
C GLN A 58 14.80 108.61 -37.89
N ILE A 59 14.22 108.04 -36.82
CA ILE A 59 13.83 108.77 -35.60
C ILE A 59 15.06 109.42 -34.93
N LEU A 60 16.20 108.71 -34.86
CA LEU A 60 17.46 109.29 -34.37
C LEU A 60 17.97 110.47 -35.24
N GLY A 61 17.71 110.42 -36.54
CA GLY A 61 18.02 111.50 -37.49
C GLY A 61 17.10 112.73 -37.32
N GLU A 62 15.82 112.53 -37.06
CA GLU A 62 14.84 113.60 -36.79
C GLU A 62 15.13 114.33 -35.47
N HIS A 63 15.67 113.62 -34.48
CA HIS A 63 16.09 114.20 -33.19
C HIS A 63 17.53 114.77 -33.17
N HIS A 64 18.16 114.96 -34.34
CA HIS A 64 19.50 115.56 -34.51
C HIS A 64 20.66 114.88 -33.75
N PHE A 65 20.61 113.56 -33.55
CA PHE A 65 21.78 112.82 -33.05
C PHE A 65 22.77 112.52 -34.18
N GLU A 66 24.07 112.79 -33.97
CA GLU A 66 25.14 112.43 -34.92
C GLU A 66 25.50 110.94 -34.78
N TYR A 67 25.46 110.21 -35.89
CA TYR A 67 25.87 108.81 -35.97
C TYR A 67 26.88 108.59 -37.11
N PRO A 68 27.73 107.55 -37.05
CA PRO A 68 28.86 107.36 -37.96
C PRO A 68 28.44 107.21 -39.44
N GLN A 69 29.21 107.81 -40.37
CA GLN A 69 28.96 107.69 -41.82
C GLN A 69 28.96 106.23 -42.31
N THR A 70 29.71 105.35 -41.65
CA THR A 70 29.73 103.90 -41.91
C THR A 70 28.38 103.24 -41.62
N GLU A 71 27.65 103.70 -40.59
CA GLU A 71 26.32 103.17 -40.25
C GLU A 71 25.25 103.67 -41.23
N ARG A 72 25.40 104.90 -41.79
CA ARG A 72 24.56 105.40 -42.90
C ARG A 72 24.69 104.58 -44.17
N ILE A 73 25.92 104.25 -44.56
CA ILE A 73 26.18 103.48 -45.79
C ILE A 73 25.69 102.04 -45.63
N LEU A 74 25.87 101.45 -44.44
CA LEU A 74 25.35 100.11 -44.15
C LEU A 74 23.81 100.08 -44.15
N MET A 75 23.15 101.09 -43.57
CA MET A 75 21.68 101.20 -43.62
C MET A 75 21.10 101.20 -45.05
N ASN A 76 21.70 101.98 -45.95
CA ASN A 76 21.21 102.06 -47.33
C ASN A 76 21.53 100.81 -48.17
N THR A 77 22.52 100.01 -47.76
CA THR A 77 22.96 98.82 -48.49
C THR A 77 22.41 97.50 -47.93
N LEU A 78 21.81 97.51 -46.74
CA LEU A 78 21.25 96.30 -46.12
C LEU A 78 19.98 95.81 -46.84
N SER A 79 19.08 96.71 -47.23
CA SER A 79 17.88 96.35 -48.00
C SER A 79 18.25 95.79 -49.38
N SER A 80 19.20 96.41 -50.08
CA SER A 80 19.66 95.92 -51.38
C SER A 80 20.41 94.58 -51.28
N ARG A 81 21.18 94.35 -50.20
CA ARG A 81 21.84 93.05 -49.96
C ARG A 81 20.85 91.94 -49.65
N LEU A 82 19.75 92.25 -48.96
CA LEU A 82 18.67 91.28 -48.74
C LEU A 82 18.01 90.91 -50.07
N GLU A 83 17.72 91.89 -50.92
CA GLU A 83 17.16 91.65 -52.25
C GLU A 83 18.11 90.83 -53.14
N GLU A 84 19.40 91.19 -53.16
CA GLU A 84 20.45 90.41 -53.86
C GLU A 84 20.54 88.98 -53.32
N LEU A 85 20.46 88.77 -52.02
CA LEU A 85 20.51 87.43 -51.41
C LEU A 85 19.27 86.61 -51.78
N VAL A 86 18.08 87.21 -51.75
CA VAL A 86 16.84 86.56 -52.18
C VAL A 86 16.91 86.23 -53.68
N GLU A 87 17.43 87.12 -54.51
CA GLU A 87 17.58 86.90 -55.94
C GLU A 87 18.61 85.81 -56.25
N GLN A 88 19.77 85.82 -55.59
CA GLN A 88 20.78 84.74 -55.69
C GLN A 88 20.20 83.42 -55.19
N SER A 89 19.41 83.41 -54.11
CA SER A 89 18.75 82.20 -53.64
C SER A 89 17.77 81.64 -54.68
N ARG A 90 17.05 82.49 -55.42
CA ARG A 90 16.16 82.09 -56.52
C ARG A 90 16.95 81.58 -57.72
N ILE A 91 18.07 82.21 -58.07
CA ILE A 91 18.95 81.78 -59.16
C ILE A 91 19.56 80.41 -58.85
N VAL A 92 20.10 80.23 -57.64
CA VAL A 92 20.66 78.95 -57.18
C VAL A 92 19.57 77.89 -57.09
N GLN A 93 18.37 78.21 -56.58
CA GLN A 93 17.21 77.31 -56.65
C GLN A 93 16.90 76.87 -58.08
N HIS A 94 16.89 77.79 -59.04
CA HIS A 94 16.64 77.46 -60.45
C HIS A 94 17.75 76.62 -61.06
N ARG A 95 19.03 76.88 -60.74
CA ARG A 95 20.17 76.04 -61.16
C ARG A 95 20.11 74.63 -60.59
N LEU A 96 19.61 74.48 -59.35
CA LEU A 96 19.49 73.20 -58.68
C LEU A 96 18.25 72.38 -59.11
N LYS A 97 17.27 72.97 -59.80
CA LYS A 97 16.09 72.23 -60.33
C LYS A 97 16.47 71.03 -61.23
N PRO A 98 17.26 71.18 -62.30
CA PRO A 98 17.64 70.05 -63.16
C PRO A 98 18.48 69.01 -62.41
N ILE A 99 19.28 69.45 -61.44
CA ILE A 99 20.09 68.56 -60.59
C ILE A 99 19.18 67.74 -59.65
N ARG A 100 18.17 68.37 -59.03
CA ARG A 100 17.14 67.68 -58.23
C ARG A 100 16.32 66.69 -59.04
N GLU A 101 16.00 67.01 -60.29
CA GLU A 101 15.29 66.08 -61.19
C GLU A 101 16.14 64.86 -61.52
N ARG A 102 17.42 65.06 -61.86
CA ARG A 102 18.36 63.95 -62.05
C ARG A 102 18.54 63.09 -60.81
N PHE A 103 18.67 63.69 -59.62
CA PHE A 103 18.75 62.93 -58.37
C PHE A 103 17.45 62.21 -58.02
N ARG A 104 16.29 62.77 -58.37
CA ARG A 104 15.00 62.06 -58.26
C ARG A 104 14.94 60.86 -59.20
N GLU A 105 15.43 60.98 -60.43
CA GLU A 105 15.53 59.84 -61.36
C GLU A 105 16.48 58.76 -60.85
N ILE A 106 17.63 59.14 -60.29
CA ILE A 106 18.59 58.20 -59.67
C ILE A 106 17.95 57.49 -58.47
N ILE A 107 17.26 58.23 -57.60
CA ILE A 107 16.58 57.65 -56.43
C ILE A 107 15.40 56.76 -56.87
N GLN A 108 14.68 57.14 -57.93
CA GLN A 108 13.63 56.30 -58.50
C GLN A 108 14.20 54.98 -59.04
N TYR A 109 15.34 55.05 -59.73
CA TYR A 109 16.07 53.88 -60.21
C TYR A 109 16.57 53.00 -59.06
N ASP A 110 17.10 53.60 -57.98
CA ASP A 110 17.53 52.87 -56.78
C ASP A 110 16.36 52.22 -56.04
N ILE A 111 15.19 52.87 -56.01
CA ILE A 111 13.95 52.30 -55.45
C ILE A 111 13.51 51.09 -56.30
N ASP A 112 13.54 51.19 -57.62
CA ASP A 112 13.16 50.10 -58.53
C ASP A 112 14.14 48.92 -58.41
N LEU A 113 15.45 49.20 -58.30
CA LEU A 113 16.46 48.18 -58.01
C LEU A 113 16.23 47.52 -56.66
N PHE A 114 15.89 48.29 -55.63
CA PHE A 114 15.61 47.76 -54.30
C PHE A 114 14.34 46.90 -54.28
N GLN A 115 13.29 47.28 -55.02
CA GLN A 115 12.09 46.44 -55.21
C GLN A 115 12.45 45.11 -55.87
N ARG A 116 13.25 45.12 -56.95
CA ARG A 116 13.73 43.88 -57.59
C ARG A 116 14.53 43.00 -56.62
N MET A 117 15.39 43.60 -55.79
CA MET A 117 16.12 42.83 -54.76
C MET A 117 15.18 42.19 -53.73
N ILE A 118 14.10 42.87 -53.34
CA ILE A 118 13.08 42.30 -52.45
C ILE A 118 12.36 41.15 -53.16
N ASP A 119 11.96 41.34 -54.41
CA ASP A 119 11.25 40.32 -55.19
C ASP A 119 12.13 39.09 -55.42
N GLU A 120 13.42 39.27 -55.74
CA GLU A 120 14.38 38.16 -55.83
C GLU A 120 14.54 37.41 -54.49
N LEU A 121 14.53 38.11 -53.36
CA LEU A 121 14.63 37.45 -52.05
C LEU A 121 13.34 36.71 -51.71
N VAL A 122 12.18 37.28 -52.02
CA VAL A 122 10.88 36.61 -51.87
C VAL A 122 10.78 35.38 -52.77
N GLU A 123 11.22 35.47 -54.03
CA GLU A 123 11.27 34.31 -54.94
C GLU A 123 12.23 33.23 -54.42
N LYS A 124 13.41 33.62 -53.91
CA LYS A 124 14.34 32.67 -53.28
C LYS A 124 13.74 32.04 -52.03
N PHE A 125 12.99 32.80 -51.24
CA PHE A 125 12.34 32.29 -50.03
C PHE A 125 11.14 31.38 -50.37
N ASP A 126 10.35 31.69 -51.39
CA ASP A 126 9.21 30.86 -51.79
C ASP A 126 9.67 29.57 -52.53
N ASN A 127 10.80 29.63 -53.25
CA ASN A 127 11.35 28.50 -54.02
C ASN A 127 12.34 27.61 -53.25
N TYR A 128 13.18 28.20 -52.40
CA TYR A 128 14.23 27.51 -51.63
C TYR A 128 14.04 27.70 -50.12
N GLY A 129 12.85 28.09 -49.70
CA GLY A 129 12.56 28.38 -48.31
C GLY A 129 12.67 27.18 -47.38
N PRO A 130 12.77 27.46 -46.07
CA PRO A 130 12.91 26.46 -45.01
C PRO A 130 11.75 25.44 -44.95
N TYR A 131 10.64 25.70 -45.65
CA TYR A 131 9.47 24.83 -45.70
C TYR A 131 9.57 23.67 -46.70
N ARG A 132 10.54 23.68 -47.63
CA ARG A 132 10.67 22.63 -48.67
C ARG A 132 11.67 21.52 -48.35
N ILE A 133 12.56 21.74 -47.39
CA ILE A 133 13.53 20.73 -46.98
C ILE A 133 12.83 19.77 -46.02
N GLU A 134 12.70 18.53 -46.45
CA GLU A 134 12.18 17.47 -45.60
C GLU A 134 13.32 16.88 -44.75
N ASN A 135 13.05 16.70 -43.45
CA ASN A 135 13.77 15.85 -42.49
C ASN A 135 15.12 16.33 -41.92
N ASP A 136 15.80 17.34 -42.46
CA ASP A 136 17.08 17.85 -41.89
C ASP A 136 16.93 19.19 -41.15
N LEU A 137 16.46 19.13 -39.89
CA LEU A 137 16.28 20.29 -39.00
C LEU A 137 17.55 21.15 -38.84
N ASP A 138 18.73 20.54 -38.88
CA ASP A 138 20.00 21.25 -38.74
C ASP A 138 20.39 22.06 -39.99
N GLN A 139 20.06 21.55 -41.19
CA GLN A 139 20.29 22.30 -42.43
C GLN A 139 19.28 23.46 -42.55
N ILE A 140 18.04 23.22 -42.15
CA ILE A 140 17.00 24.27 -42.13
C ILE A 140 17.41 25.40 -41.19
N PHE A 141 17.99 25.08 -40.03
CA PHE A 141 18.51 26.10 -39.09
C PHE A 141 19.64 26.96 -39.69
N LEU A 142 20.58 26.35 -40.41
CA LEU A 142 21.66 27.07 -41.08
C LEU A 142 21.12 28.02 -42.15
N LEU A 143 20.12 27.58 -42.91
CA LEU A 143 19.46 28.40 -43.91
C LEU A 143 18.68 29.56 -43.29
N VAL A 144 17.95 29.32 -42.19
CA VAL A 144 17.23 30.40 -41.46
C VAL A 144 18.21 31.48 -40.98
N LYS A 145 19.39 31.09 -40.45
CA LYS A 145 20.46 32.05 -40.08
C LYS A 145 21.07 32.80 -41.27
N GLN A 146 21.11 32.18 -42.45
CA GLN A 146 21.56 32.86 -43.67
C GLN A 146 20.54 33.91 -44.12
N TYR A 147 19.25 33.55 -44.14
CA TYR A 147 18.18 34.49 -44.49
C TYR A 147 18.06 35.64 -43.48
N GLU A 148 18.33 35.42 -42.20
CA GLU A 148 18.37 36.50 -41.18
C GLU A 148 19.45 37.54 -41.53
N LYS A 149 20.68 37.10 -41.86
CA LYS A 149 21.76 38.00 -42.29
C LYS A 149 21.42 38.77 -43.57
N ASP A 150 20.73 38.13 -44.50
CA ASP A 150 20.36 38.78 -45.76
C ASP A 150 19.20 39.78 -45.56
N ILE A 151 18.28 39.51 -44.64
CA ILE A 151 17.25 40.48 -44.23
C ILE A 151 17.86 41.68 -43.52
N ASP A 152 18.82 41.49 -42.62
CA ASP A 152 19.50 42.59 -41.93
C ASP A 152 20.19 43.55 -42.91
N LYS A 153 20.83 43.01 -43.96
CA LYS A 153 21.45 43.82 -45.04
C LYS A 153 20.39 44.62 -45.81
N ILE A 154 19.26 44.01 -46.13
CA ILE A 154 18.16 44.70 -46.83
C ILE A 154 17.52 45.75 -45.93
N GLU A 155 17.42 45.51 -44.62
CA GLU A 155 16.88 46.47 -43.67
C GLU A 155 17.79 47.70 -43.50
N GLN A 156 19.11 47.51 -43.46
CA GLN A 156 20.07 48.62 -43.49
C GLN A 156 19.90 49.47 -44.75
N ARG A 157 19.80 48.82 -45.92
CA ARG A 157 19.61 49.51 -47.21
C ARG A 157 18.23 50.20 -47.31
N LYS A 158 17.19 49.61 -46.71
CA LYS A 158 15.86 50.22 -46.58
C LYS A 158 15.93 51.54 -45.80
N ILE A 159 16.68 51.58 -44.70
CA ILE A 159 16.83 52.78 -43.87
C ILE A 159 17.54 53.89 -44.66
N GLU A 160 18.58 53.55 -45.42
CA GLU A 160 19.28 54.50 -46.31
C GLU A 160 18.34 55.10 -47.36
N ILE A 161 17.56 54.26 -48.05
CA ILE A 161 16.60 54.71 -49.08
C ILE A 161 15.48 55.55 -48.45
N ILE A 162 14.94 55.17 -47.28
CA ILE A 162 13.92 55.98 -46.57
C ILE A 162 14.49 57.36 -46.20
N ASN A 163 15.74 57.43 -45.75
CA ASN A 163 16.39 58.69 -45.44
C ASN A 163 16.54 59.56 -46.70
N MET A 164 16.92 58.96 -47.84
CA MET A 164 16.97 59.65 -49.13
C MET A 164 15.58 60.13 -49.59
N MET A 165 14.54 59.29 -49.49
CA MET A 165 13.18 59.65 -49.87
C MET A 165 12.60 60.81 -49.04
N LYS A 166 12.90 60.85 -47.73
CA LYS A 166 12.54 61.97 -46.85
C LYS A 166 13.21 63.28 -47.28
N LEU A 167 14.45 63.24 -47.75
CA LEU A 167 15.21 64.41 -48.19
C LEU A 167 14.66 65.05 -49.48
N PHE A 168 14.10 64.24 -50.39
CA PHE A 168 13.57 64.74 -51.67
C PHE A 168 12.05 64.98 -51.67
N HIS A 169 11.40 64.84 -50.50
CA HIS A 169 9.95 64.89 -50.29
C HIS A 169 9.19 63.89 -51.19
N MET A 170 9.74 62.69 -51.35
CA MET A 170 9.11 61.63 -52.12
C MET A 170 8.18 60.81 -51.21
N SER A 171 7.08 60.29 -51.76
CA SER A 171 6.10 59.51 -50.99
C SER A 171 6.71 58.23 -50.46
N LEU A 172 6.58 57.99 -49.16
CA LEU A 172 7.06 56.77 -48.49
C LEU A 172 6.40 55.53 -49.11
N ILE A 173 7.21 54.58 -49.57
CA ILE A 173 6.74 53.29 -50.09
C ILE A 173 6.76 52.27 -48.94
N SER A 174 5.63 51.58 -48.75
CA SER A 174 5.54 50.46 -47.81
C SER A 174 5.93 49.17 -48.52
N TYR A 175 6.71 48.32 -47.85
CA TYR A 175 7.18 47.03 -48.39
C TYR A 175 6.50 45.86 -47.63
N PRO A 176 5.26 45.49 -47.97
CA PRO A 176 4.49 44.48 -47.24
C PRO A 176 5.10 43.07 -47.34
N ASN A 177 5.70 42.72 -48.49
CA ASN A 177 6.31 41.39 -48.71
C ASN A 177 7.53 41.16 -47.80
N LEU A 178 8.34 42.19 -47.58
CA LEU A 178 9.47 42.14 -46.65
C LEU A 178 9.00 41.94 -45.20
N ILE A 179 7.92 42.60 -44.79
CA ILE A 179 7.32 42.43 -43.46
C ILE A 179 6.75 41.01 -43.28
N ARG A 180 6.20 40.41 -44.35
CA ARG A 180 5.72 39.02 -44.34
C ARG A 180 6.88 38.05 -44.06
N VAL A 181 7.95 38.13 -44.87
CA VAL A 181 9.13 37.25 -44.75
C VAL A 181 9.81 37.43 -43.39
N GLN A 182 9.92 38.67 -42.89
CA GLN A 182 10.48 38.96 -41.57
C GLN A 182 9.65 38.35 -40.43
N LYS A 183 8.31 38.40 -40.51
CA LYS A 183 7.43 37.76 -39.51
C LYS A 183 7.56 36.23 -39.53
N GLU A 184 7.69 35.63 -40.70
CA GLU A 184 7.83 34.18 -40.84
C GLU A 184 9.18 33.69 -40.32
N ILE A 185 10.29 34.37 -40.66
CA ILE A 185 11.62 34.03 -40.15
C ILE A 185 11.74 34.25 -38.65
N ASN A 186 11.18 35.35 -38.11
CA ASN A 186 11.13 35.55 -36.66
C ASN A 186 10.35 34.44 -35.96
N GLY A 187 9.25 33.96 -36.56
CA GLY A 187 8.51 32.81 -36.07
C GLY A 187 9.32 31.51 -36.08
N LEU A 188 10.05 31.26 -37.17
CA LEU A 188 10.95 30.10 -37.29
C LEU A 188 12.12 30.17 -36.31
N ASN A 189 12.71 31.34 -36.08
CA ASN A 189 13.79 31.54 -35.12
C ASN A 189 13.37 31.17 -33.69
N ILE A 190 12.16 31.55 -33.27
CA ILE A 190 11.63 31.15 -31.97
C ILE A 190 11.51 29.62 -31.86
N LEU A 191 11.06 28.96 -32.92
CA LEU A 191 10.92 27.50 -32.96
C LEU A 191 12.29 26.80 -32.96
N PHE A 192 13.25 27.29 -33.72
CA PHE A 192 14.59 26.72 -33.78
C PHE A 192 15.40 26.95 -32.51
N ASN A 193 15.23 28.09 -31.84
CA ASN A 193 15.85 28.32 -30.52
C ASN A 193 15.36 27.27 -29.51
N LEU A 194 14.06 26.97 -29.49
CA LEU A 194 13.49 25.92 -28.64
C LEU A 194 14.07 24.54 -29.00
N TYR A 195 14.21 24.23 -30.29
CA TYR A 195 14.84 23.00 -30.75
C TYR A 195 16.33 22.91 -30.37
N GLU A 196 17.09 24.01 -30.48
CA GLU A 196 18.51 24.04 -30.11
C GLU A 196 18.71 23.88 -28.60
N GLU A 197 17.90 24.56 -27.79
CA GLU A 197 17.88 24.37 -26.34
C GLU A 197 17.59 22.92 -25.97
N PHE A 198 16.58 22.31 -26.61
CA PHE A 198 16.24 20.91 -26.39
C PHE A 198 17.40 19.99 -26.81
N LYS A 199 18.06 20.26 -27.95
CA LYS A 199 19.22 19.48 -28.43
C LYS A 199 20.42 19.59 -27.48
N ARG A 200 20.68 20.78 -26.93
CA ARG A 200 21.73 20.98 -25.91
C ARG A 200 21.40 20.21 -24.63
N ASN A 201 20.17 20.32 -24.15
CA ASN A 201 19.73 19.59 -22.97
C ASN A 201 19.77 18.07 -23.16
N LYS A 202 19.40 17.57 -24.34
CA LYS A 202 19.53 16.15 -24.69
C LYS A 202 20.99 15.67 -24.59
N LYS A 203 21.96 16.48 -25.06
CA LYS A 203 23.41 16.18 -24.92
C LYS A 203 23.91 16.25 -23.47
N LEU A 204 23.34 17.15 -22.67
CA LEU A 204 23.68 17.19 -21.24
C LEU A 204 23.15 15.95 -20.54
N TRP A 205 21.90 15.56 -20.84
CA TRP A 205 21.27 14.37 -20.27
C TRP A 205 21.98 13.08 -20.72
N SER A 206 22.46 13.01 -21.97
CA SER A 206 23.18 11.82 -22.48
C SER A 206 24.46 11.52 -21.70
N ASN A 207 25.10 12.55 -21.12
CA ASN A 207 26.33 12.43 -20.34
C ASN A 207 26.11 12.07 -18.86
N ILE A 208 24.86 12.03 -18.39
CA ILE A 208 24.54 11.68 -17.00
C ILE A 208 24.70 10.16 -16.81
N LEU A 209 25.33 9.77 -15.70
CA LEU A 209 25.44 8.39 -15.26
C LEU A 209 24.05 7.84 -14.89
N TRP A 210 23.75 6.62 -15.31
CA TRP A 210 22.45 5.97 -15.08
C TRP A 210 22.07 5.90 -13.59
N SER A 211 23.04 5.70 -12.71
CA SER A 211 22.85 5.65 -11.26
C SER A 211 22.33 6.97 -10.67
N GLU A 212 22.81 8.11 -11.17
CA GLU A 212 22.50 9.46 -10.66
C GLU A 212 21.26 10.09 -11.32
N LEU A 213 20.70 9.43 -12.34
CA LEU A 213 19.68 10.02 -13.20
C LEU A 213 18.29 9.98 -12.56
N HIS A 214 17.71 11.14 -12.26
CA HIS A 214 16.32 11.26 -11.81
C HIS A 214 15.36 11.38 -13.00
N ILE A 215 14.68 10.28 -13.34
CA ILE A 215 13.84 10.19 -14.56
C ILE A 215 12.61 11.10 -14.47
N ASN A 216 12.07 11.31 -13.28
CA ASN A 216 10.93 12.22 -13.06
C ASN A 216 11.27 13.67 -13.44
N ASP A 217 12.50 14.12 -13.15
CA ASP A 217 12.94 15.47 -13.50
C ASP A 217 13.10 15.62 -15.02
N LEU A 218 13.56 14.56 -15.70
CA LEU A 218 13.61 14.52 -17.18
C LEU A 218 12.20 14.60 -17.79
N ILE A 219 11.24 13.85 -17.24
CA ILE A 219 9.83 13.87 -17.69
C ILE A 219 9.26 15.28 -17.53
N VAL A 220 9.47 15.92 -16.38
CA VAL A 220 9.00 17.29 -16.12
C VAL A 220 9.64 18.28 -17.10
N ASN A 221 10.96 18.19 -17.31
CA ASN A 221 11.67 19.08 -18.23
C ASN A 221 11.18 18.92 -19.67
N VAL A 222 10.98 17.69 -20.14
CA VAL A 222 10.46 17.42 -21.49
C VAL A 222 9.01 17.91 -21.64
N ASP A 223 8.19 17.75 -20.60
CA ASP A 223 6.82 18.32 -20.58
C ASP A 223 6.82 19.85 -20.64
N LEU A 224 7.79 20.51 -20.01
CA LEU A 224 7.96 21.96 -20.12
C LEU A 224 8.29 22.37 -21.56
N PHE A 225 9.17 21.64 -22.25
CA PHE A 225 9.46 21.90 -23.67
C PHE A 225 8.24 21.68 -24.57
N ILE A 226 7.46 20.61 -24.34
CA ILE A 226 6.21 20.36 -25.06
C ILE A 226 5.16 21.45 -24.77
N LYS A 227 5.05 21.90 -23.51
CA LYS A 227 4.17 23.03 -23.14
C LYS A 227 4.60 24.34 -23.80
N ASN A 228 5.91 24.61 -23.85
CA ASN A 228 6.46 25.79 -24.50
C ASN A 228 6.20 25.75 -26.01
N PHE A 229 6.39 24.59 -26.65
CA PHE A 229 6.01 24.38 -28.05
C PHE A 229 4.51 24.63 -28.26
N ARG A 230 3.65 24.11 -27.38
CA ARG A 230 2.19 24.35 -27.42
C ARG A 230 1.78 25.80 -27.17
N ARG A 231 2.62 26.65 -26.58
CA ARG A 231 2.36 28.08 -26.41
C ARG A 231 2.69 28.93 -27.64
N LEU A 232 3.40 28.38 -28.63
CA LEU A 232 3.76 29.08 -29.86
C LEU A 232 2.52 29.43 -30.72
N SER A 233 2.67 30.40 -31.63
CA SER A 233 1.61 30.80 -32.56
C SER A 233 1.15 29.62 -33.43
N PRO A 234 -0.17 29.46 -33.68
CA PRO A 234 -0.70 28.37 -34.53
C PRO A 234 -0.12 28.39 -35.94
N ASN A 235 0.17 29.57 -36.50
CA ASN A 235 0.74 29.73 -37.84
C ASN A 235 2.14 29.12 -37.99
N ILE A 236 2.88 28.96 -36.88
CA ILE A 236 4.22 28.38 -36.89
C ILE A 236 4.14 26.86 -36.68
N LYS A 237 3.17 26.40 -35.87
CA LYS A 237 2.98 24.97 -35.57
C LYS A 237 2.50 24.17 -36.77
N THR A 238 1.62 24.74 -37.59
CA THR A 238 1.06 24.06 -38.77
C THR A 238 2.07 23.86 -39.90
N THR A 239 3.25 24.46 -39.81
CA THR A 239 4.31 24.32 -40.81
C THR A 239 4.93 22.91 -40.74
N ILE A 240 5.54 22.46 -41.84
CA ILE A 240 6.22 21.15 -41.93
C ILE A 240 7.33 21.05 -40.88
N VAL A 241 8.07 22.15 -40.68
CA VAL A 241 9.12 22.27 -39.66
C VAL A 241 8.53 22.15 -38.25
N GLY A 242 7.38 22.79 -38.00
CA GLY A 242 6.64 22.66 -36.74
C GLY A 242 6.28 21.22 -36.39
N HIS A 243 5.70 20.49 -37.34
CA HIS A 243 5.36 19.08 -37.15
C HIS A 243 6.59 18.19 -36.95
N SER A 244 7.71 18.48 -37.62
CA SER A 244 8.94 17.70 -37.44
C SER A 244 9.55 17.88 -36.04
N VAL A 245 9.52 19.10 -35.48
CA VAL A 245 9.94 19.36 -34.10
C VAL A 245 8.96 18.74 -33.10
N GLU A 246 7.66 18.79 -33.37
CA GLU A 246 6.65 18.13 -32.53
C GLU A 246 6.86 16.61 -32.49
N LYS A 247 7.07 15.97 -33.65
CA LYS A 247 7.41 14.55 -33.73
C LYS A 247 8.69 14.23 -32.97
N TYR A 248 9.75 15.01 -33.15
CA TYR A 248 11.02 14.80 -32.44
C TYR A 248 10.86 14.87 -30.91
N LEU A 249 10.04 15.82 -30.41
CA LEU A 249 9.71 15.91 -28.98
C LEU A 249 8.82 14.77 -28.51
N ALA A 250 7.84 14.35 -29.31
CA ALA A 250 6.92 13.26 -29.00
C ALA A 250 7.62 11.89 -28.98
N ASP A 251 8.52 11.63 -29.93
CA ASP A 251 9.32 10.42 -29.99
C ASP A 251 10.22 10.32 -28.76
N PHE A 252 10.89 11.43 -28.39
CA PHE A 252 11.68 11.47 -27.17
C PHE A 252 10.80 11.21 -25.92
N ARG A 253 9.63 11.84 -25.85
CA ARG A 253 8.65 11.63 -24.77
C ARG A 253 8.23 10.16 -24.66
N SER A 254 7.99 9.49 -25.78
CA SER A 254 7.56 8.09 -25.82
C SER A 254 8.64 7.11 -25.33
N SER A 255 9.92 7.50 -25.40
CA SER A 255 11.03 6.68 -24.89
C SER A 255 11.23 6.76 -23.37
N LEU A 256 10.74 7.82 -22.71
CA LEU A 256 10.96 8.04 -21.27
C LEU A 256 10.26 7.01 -20.35
N PRO A 257 9.01 6.57 -20.60
CA PRO A 257 8.37 5.53 -19.80
C PRO A 257 9.21 4.25 -19.70
N ILE A 258 9.85 3.84 -20.82
CA ILE A 258 10.71 2.66 -20.86
C ILE A 258 11.93 2.82 -19.95
N MET A 259 12.43 4.05 -19.78
CA MET A 259 13.53 4.31 -18.87
C MET A 259 13.10 4.20 -17.41
N VAL A 260 11.90 4.68 -17.07
CA VAL A 260 11.33 4.51 -15.71
C VAL A 260 11.24 3.03 -15.37
N ASP A 261 10.72 2.29 -16.32
CA ASP A 261 10.57 0.84 -16.32
C ASP A 261 11.92 0.14 -16.11
N LEU A 262 12.96 0.49 -16.87
CA LEU A 262 14.32 -0.06 -16.74
C LEU A 262 15.06 0.34 -15.45
N LYS A 263 14.64 1.39 -14.75
CA LYS A 263 15.22 1.77 -13.45
C LYS A 263 14.56 1.04 -12.28
N ASN A 264 13.61 0.14 -12.53
CA ASN A 264 12.96 -0.60 -11.48
C ASN A 264 13.95 -1.54 -10.75
N GLU A 265 13.95 -1.49 -9.41
CA GLU A 265 14.77 -2.34 -8.54
C GLU A 265 14.48 -3.84 -8.71
N ALA A 266 13.37 -4.21 -9.35
CA ALA A 266 13.05 -5.59 -9.69
C ALA A 266 14.02 -6.21 -10.71
N LEU A 267 14.71 -5.40 -11.51
CA LEU A 267 15.64 -5.91 -12.52
C LEU A 267 16.96 -6.37 -11.88
N ARG A 268 17.33 -7.62 -12.19
CA ARG A 268 18.60 -8.26 -11.77
C ARG A 268 19.45 -8.53 -13.00
N GLU A 269 20.72 -8.89 -12.80
CA GLU A 269 21.66 -9.20 -13.89
C GLU A 269 21.08 -10.16 -14.94
N ARG A 270 20.32 -11.17 -14.54
CA ARG A 270 19.65 -12.11 -15.46
C ARG A 270 18.63 -11.44 -16.41
N HIS A 271 17.86 -10.48 -15.91
CA HIS A 271 16.87 -9.76 -16.72
C HIS A 271 17.58 -8.82 -17.69
N TRP A 272 18.68 -8.21 -17.25
CA TRP A 272 19.55 -7.43 -18.12
C TRP A 272 20.19 -8.28 -19.21
N GLN A 273 20.63 -9.50 -18.91
CA GLN A 273 21.13 -10.44 -19.92
C GLN A 273 20.06 -10.82 -20.95
N GLN A 274 18.80 -11.02 -20.53
CA GLN A 274 17.68 -11.25 -21.46
C GLN A 274 17.41 -10.04 -22.34
N ILE A 275 17.44 -8.83 -21.78
CA ILE A 275 17.29 -7.58 -22.54
C ILE A 275 18.42 -7.43 -23.56
N ILE A 276 19.66 -7.75 -23.21
CA ILE A 276 20.82 -7.72 -24.12
C ILE A 276 20.66 -8.73 -25.27
N GLN A 277 20.20 -9.94 -24.97
CA GLN A 277 19.95 -10.97 -25.98
C GLN A 277 18.85 -10.55 -26.97
N GLU A 278 17.77 -9.96 -26.48
CA GLU A 278 16.66 -9.51 -27.33
C GLU A 278 17.01 -8.26 -28.14
N THR A 279 17.85 -7.37 -27.60
CA THR A 279 18.26 -6.12 -28.27
C THR A 279 19.45 -6.29 -29.21
N ASN A 280 20.19 -7.41 -29.14
CA ASN A 280 21.42 -7.69 -29.91
C ASN A 280 22.51 -6.61 -29.76
N ILE A 281 22.54 -5.88 -28.64
CA ILE A 281 23.51 -4.81 -28.38
C ILE A 281 24.31 -5.19 -27.13
N ASP A 282 25.60 -5.44 -27.32
CA ASP A 282 26.52 -5.79 -26.25
C ASP A 282 26.70 -4.60 -25.29
N ILE A 283 26.00 -4.65 -24.15
CA ILE A 283 26.23 -3.75 -23.03
C ILE A 283 27.01 -4.49 -21.95
N ASP A 284 28.14 -3.92 -21.57
CA ASP A 284 28.96 -4.43 -20.50
C ASP A 284 28.38 -4.02 -19.14
N LEU A 285 27.45 -4.84 -18.61
CA LEU A 285 26.72 -4.61 -17.35
C LEU A 285 27.62 -4.50 -16.11
N ALA A 286 28.85 -5.02 -16.19
CA ALA A 286 29.78 -5.06 -15.08
C ALA A 286 30.44 -3.70 -14.78
N ASN A 287 30.45 -2.78 -15.75
CA ASN A 287 31.05 -1.48 -15.59
C ASN A 287 29.96 -0.44 -15.31
N SER A 288 30.07 0.22 -14.15
CA SER A 288 29.21 1.29 -13.65
C SER A 288 29.19 2.58 -14.50
N ILE A 289 29.45 2.47 -15.80
CA ILE A 289 29.56 3.54 -16.80
C ILE A 289 28.43 3.37 -17.84
N LEU A 290 27.24 2.97 -17.38
CA LEU A 290 26.03 3.09 -18.19
C LEU A 290 25.67 4.58 -18.26
N THR A 291 25.91 5.21 -19.41
CA THR A 291 25.43 6.56 -19.71
C THR A 291 24.06 6.47 -20.39
N LEU A 292 23.26 7.53 -20.23
CA LEU A 292 21.96 7.64 -20.89
C LEU A 292 22.08 7.56 -22.43
N GLU A 293 23.24 7.92 -22.97
CA GLU A 293 23.56 7.80 -24.40
C GLU A 293 23.48 6.35 -24.91
N ASN A 294 24.07 5.39 -24.19
CA ASN A 294 24.06 3.98 -24.59
C ASN A 294 22.63 3.43 -24.64
N ILE A 295 21.78 3.90 -23.73
CA ILE A 295 20.37 3.50 -23.61
C ILE A 295 19.53 4.14 -24.74
N PHE A 296 19.87 5.36 -25.17
CA PHE A 296 19.24 5.97 -26.35
C PHE A 296 19.65 5.28 -27.66
N GLN A 297 20.89 4.78 -27.77
CA GLN A 297 21.35 4.05 -28.95
C GLN A 297 20.62 2.72 -29.15
N MET A 298 20.04 2.15 -28.10
CA MET A 298 19.32 0.87 -28.15
C MET A 298 17.96 0.91 -28.86
N ASN A 299 17.49 2.08 -29.34
CA ASN A 299 16.19 2.20 -30.02
C ASN A 299 15.06 1.46 -29.27
N LEU A 300 15.03 1.62 -27.94
CA LEU A 300 14.15 0.88 -27.03
C LEU A 300 12.66 0.98 -27.36
N HIS A 301 12.26 1.98 -28.16
CA HIS A 301 10.90 2.12 -28.68
C HIS A 301 10.45 0.92 -29.53
N GLN A 302 11.36 0.19 -30.18
CA GLN A 302 11.03 -0.97 -31.01
C GLN A 302 10.80 -2.24 -30.19
N TYR A 303 11.40 -2.30 -29.00
CA TYR A 303 11.37 -3.46 -28.10
C TYR A 303 10.52 -3.19 -26.87
N HIS A 304 9.55 -2.26 -26.96
CA HIS A 304 8.73 -1.86 -25.83
C HIS A 304 8.00 -3.04 -25.19
N ASP A 305 7.32 -3.86 -26.00
CA ASP A 305 6.50 -4.98 -25.51
C ASP A 305 7.36 -6.09 -24.87
N THR A 306 8.55 -6.36 -25.43
CA THR A 306 9.46 -7.38 -24.89
C THR A 306 10.06 -6.92 -23.56
N ILE A 307 10.53 -5.67 -23.47
CA ILE A 307 11.04 -5.08 -22.22
C ILE A 307 9.94 -5.05 -21.16
N GLN A 308 8.72 -4.67 -21.53
CA GLN A 308 7.59 -4.65 -20.59
C GLN A 308 7.24 -6.06 -20.09
N SER A 309 7.34 -7.09 -20.94
CA SER A 309 7.14 -8.48 -20.52
C SER A 309 8.19 -8.95 -19.51
N ILE A 310 9.47 -8.61 -19.74
CA ILE A 310 10.60 -8.93 -18.84
C ILE A 310 10.47 -8.18 -17.52
N LEU A 311 9.99 -6.94 -17.56
CA LEU A 311 9.71 -6.18 -16.34
C LEU A 311 8.57 -6.77 -15.54
N GLN A 312 7.50 -7.23 -16.19
CA GLN A 312 6.43 -7.92 -15.49
C GLN A 312 6.91 -9.22 -14.86
N THR A 313 7.78 -9.99 -15.53
CA THR A 313 8.38 -11.19 -14.93
C THR A 313 9.24 -10.81 -13.73
N ALA A 314 10.10 -9.81 -13.87
CA ALA A 314 10.97 -9.32 -12.80
C ALA A 314 10.18 -8.81 -11.59
N MET A 315 9.12 -8.02 -11.79
CA MET A 315 8.26 -7.53 -10.72
C MET A 315 7.59 -8.69 -9.97
N LYS A 316 7.11 -9.72 -10.69
CA LYS A 316 6.51 -10.90 -10.08
C LYS A 316 7.53 -11.74 -9.33
N GLU A 317 8.75 -11.87 -9.83
CA GLU A 317 9.85 -12.54 -9.14
C GLU A 317 10.26 -11.82 -7.86
N LEU A 318 10.36 -10.48 -7.88
CA LEU A 318 10.65 -9.69 -6.69
C LEU A 318 9.52 -9.82 -5.65
N GLN A 319 8.26 -9.89 -6.09
CA GLN A 319 7.14 -10.16 -5.19
C GLN A 319 7.26 -11.54 -4.53
N ILE A 320 7.62 -12.58 -5.29
CA ILE A 320 7.85 -13.93 -4.76
C ILE A 320 8.99 -13.93 -3.73
N GLU A 321 10.08 -13.24 -4.02
CA GLU A 321 11.22 -13.13 -3.11
C GLU A 321 10.86 -12.41 -1.81
N LYS A 322 10.12 -11.30 -1.89
CA LYS A 322 9.61 -10.61 -0.70
C LYS A 322 8.75 -11.54 0.15
N ASN A 323 7.78 -12.23 -0.48
CA ASN A 323 6.92 -13.17 0.24
C ASN A 323 7.73 -14.31 0.89
N LEU A 324 8.77 -14.84 0.23
CA LEU A 324 9.64 -15.87 0.80
C LEU A 324 10.45 -15.35 1.99
N ASN A 325 11.00 -14.14 1.88
CA ASN A 325 11.72 -13.50 2.97
C ASN A 325 10.79 -13.22 4.16
N ASP A 326 9.55 -12.79 3.91
CA ASP A 326 8.54 -12.55 4.95
C ASP A 326 8.19 -13.85 5.68
N ILE A 327 7.96 -14.94 4.95
CA ILE A 327 7.74 -16.28 5.52
C ILE A 327 8.96 -16.70 6.35
N GLN A 328 10.18 -16.53 5.82
CA GLN A 328 11.39 -16.88 6.55
C GLN A 328 11.49 -16.10 7.87
N GLN A 329 11.29 -14.78 7.85
CA GLN A 329 11.33 -13.94 9.05
C GLN A 329 10.23 -14.30 10.06
N GLN A 330 9.03 -14.58 9.58
CA GLN A 330 7.92 -15.01 10.43
C GLN A 330 8.26 -16.31 11.17
N TRP A 331 8.78 -17.34 10.48
CA TRP A 331 9.07 -18.64 11.11
C TRP A 331 10.37 -18.65 11.91
N ASP A 332 11.31 -17.76 11.62
CA ASP A 332 12.52 -17.55 12.43
C ASP A 332 12.21 -16.78 13.73
N THR A 333 11.07 -16.07 13.81
CA THR A 333 10.64 -15.31 15.01
C THR A 333 9.53 -15.99 15.81
N MET A 334 8.75 -16.88 15.20
CA MET A 334 7.61 -17.53 15.84
C MET A 334 8.04 -18.43 17.02
N ARG A 335 7.41 -18.21 18.19
CA ARG A 335 7.72 -18.93 19.43
C ARG A 335 6.49 -19.61 20.02
N PHE A 336 6.66 -20.81 20.56
CA PHE A 336 5.66 -21.46 21.37
C PHE A 336 5.41 -20.69 22.66
N GLN A 337 4.15 -20.50 23.01
CA GLN A 337 3.76 -20.00 24.33
C GLN A 337 3.71 -21.17 25.31
N ILE A 338 4.68 -21.19 26.21
CA ILE A 338 4.85 -22.29 27.16
C ILE A 338 4.36 -21.82 28.52
N HIS A 339 3.33 -22.49 29.04
CA HIS A 339 2.78 -22.23 30.37
C HIS A 339 3.19 -23.35 31.33
N LYS A 340 3.44 -22.99 32.59
CA LYS A 340 3.69 -23.98 33.64
C LYS A 340 2.37 -24.64 34.04
N HIS A 341 2.35 -25.97 34.05
CA HIS A 341 1.20 -26.73 34.52
C HIS A 341 1.29 -26.95 36.03
N TYR A 342 0.28 -26.43 36.74
CA TYR A 342 0.09 -26.64 38.17
C TYR A 342 -1.18 -27.46 38.38
N ARG A 343 -1.06 -28.60 39.05
CA ARG A 343 -2.25 -29.34 39.52
C ARG A 343 -2.69 -28.80 40.87
N HIS A 344 -3.98 -28.54 41.03
CA HIS A 344 -4.60 -28.44 42.34
C HIS A 344 -4.85 -29.85 42.87
N ALA A 345 -4.03 -30.30 43.82
CA ALA A 345 -4.42 -31.45 44.63
C ALA A 345 -5.62 -31.02 45.49
N THR A 346 -6.78 -31.62 45.27
CA THR A 346 -7.97 -31.40 46.10
C THR A 346 -7.64 -31.73 47.56
N GLY A 347 -7.48 -30.69 48.38
CA GLY A 347 -7.34 -30.80 49.85
C GLY A 347 -6.03 -30.31 50.46
N THR A 348 -5.00 -29.93 49.69
CA THR A 348 -3.78 -29.31 50.25
C THR A 348 -3.28 -28.16 49.38
N ASN A 349 -2.88 -27.04 50.00
CA ASN A 349 -2.28 -25.85 49.37
C ASN A 349 -0.88 -26.10 48.76
N PHE A 350 -0.58 -27.33 48.34
CA PHE A 350 0.68 -27.67 47.68
C PHE A 350 0.46 -27.77 46.17
N GLN A 351 0.85 -26.71 45.47
CA GLN A 351 0.98 -26.70 44.01
C GLN A 351 2.20 -27.55 43.63
N GLN A 352 1.99 -28.75 43.10
CA GLN A 352 3.10 -29.52 42.54
C GLN A 352 3.35 -29.09 41.09
N GLU A 353 4.51 -28.47 40.83
CA GLU A 353 5.01 -28.19 39.49
C GLU A 353 5.33 -29.51 38.77
N ARG A 354 4.47 -29.92 37.85
CA ARG A 354 4.62 -31.21 37.15
C ARG A 354 5.23 -31.05 35.76
N GLY A 355 5.14 -29.87 35.13
CA GLY A 355 5.82 -29.61 33.87
C GLY A 355 5.37 -28.35 33.15
N PHE A 356 5.64 -28.33 31.84
CA PHE A 356 5.25 -27.26 30.94
C PHE A 356 4.21 -27.79 29.94
N ILE A 357 3.30 -26.93 29.51
CA ILE A 357 2.24 -27.20 28.53
C ILE A 357 2.30 -26.11 27.47
N ILE A 358 2.03 -26.47 26.21
CA ILE A 358 1.91 -25.52 25.12
C ILE A 358 0.48 -24.99 25.06
N THR A 359 0.32 -23.67 25.02
CA THR A 359 -0.96 -22.98 24.81
C THR A 359 -0.87 -22.11 23.56
N GLY A 360 -2.01 -21.69 23.00
CA GLY A 360 -2.01 -20.82 21.80
C GLY A 360 -1.51 -21.55 20.54
N VAL A 361 -1.74 -22.86 20.47
CA VAL A 361 -1.35 -23.69 19.32
C VAL A 361 -2.21 -23.35 18.09
N ASP A 362 -3.43 -22.89 18.29
CA ASP A 362 -4.39 -22.59 17.22
C ASP A 362 -3.91 -21.42 16.34
N ASP A 363 -3.38 -20.35 16.93
CA ASP A 363 -2.84 -19.20 16.19
C ASP A 363 -1.63 -19.62 15.34
N ILE A 364 -0.79 -20.52 15.86
CA ILE A 364 0.37 -21.07 15.14
C ILE A 364 -0.09 -21.95 13.98
N LEU A 365 -1.11 -22.79 14.19
CA LEU A 365 -1.68 -23.63 13.14
C LEU A 365 -2.33 -22.79 12.04
N GLN A 366 -3.05 -21.73 12.38
CA GLN A 366 -3.64 -20.81 11.41
C GLN A 366 -2.55 -20.11 10.58
N ALA A 367 -1.51 -19.57 11.23
CA ALA A 367 -0.37 -18.96 10.54
C ALA A 367 0.36 -19.95 9.61
N LEU A 368 0.39 -21.23 9.99
CA LEU A 368 0.94 -22.32 9.19
C LEU A 368 0.10 -22.59 7.94
N GLU A 369 -1.21 -22.70 8.09
CA GLU A 369 -2.13 -22.88 6.97
C GLU A 369 -2.05 -21.72 5.97
N ASP A 370 -2.02 -20.48 6.46
CA ASP A 370 -1.85 -19.28 5.63
C ASP A 370 -0.52 -19.30 4.87
N SER A 371 0.59 -19.65 5.54
CA SER A 371 1.91 -19.75 4.91
C SER A 371 1.96 -20.85 3.83
N ILE A 372 1.33 -22.01 4.08
CA ILE A 372 1.23 -23.09 3.09
C ILE A 372 0.37 -22.68 1.89
N LEU A 373 -0.75 -21.99 2.12
CA LEU A 373 -1.61 -21.49 1.04
C LEU A 373 -0.86 -20.47 0.17
N LEU A 374 -0.10 -19.56 0.79
CA LEU A 374 0.74 -18.61 0.07
C LEU A 374 1.81 -19.34 -0.77
N LEU A 375 2.52 -20.30 -0.19
CA LEU A 375 3.52 -21.07 -0.93
C LEU A 375 2.91 -21.88 -2.09
N ASN A 376 1.75 -22.50 -1.89
CA ASN A 376 1.03 -23.20 -2.97
C ASN A 376 0.58 -22.25 -4.08
N SER A 377 0.12 -21.04 -3.73
CA SER A 377 -0.20 -20.00 -4.72
C SER A 377 1.04 -19.58 -5.51
N ILE A 378 2.19 -19.49 -4.84
CA ILE A 378 3.49 -19.21 -5.47
C ILE A 378 3.83 -20.36 -6.43
N VAL A 379 3.84 -21.63 -6.01
CA VAL A 379 4.14 -22.79 -6.89
C VAL A 379 3.27 -22.81 -8.15
N SER A 380 1.99 -22.43 -8.05
CA SER A 380 1.09 -22.37 -9.21
C SER A 380 1.42 -21.26 -10.21
N SER A 381 2.27 -20.30 -9.82
CA SER A 381 2.71 -19.19 -10.66
C SER A 381 3.80 -19.64 -11.65
N ARG A 382 3.62 -19.27 -12.91
CA ARG A 382 4.60 -19.48 -13.99
C ARG A 382 5.97 -18.81 -13.76
N PHE A 383 6.06 -17.88 -12.80
CA PHE A 383 7.27 -17.07 -12.54
C PHE A 383 8.15 -17.65 -11.42
N VAL A 384 7.90 -18.88 -10.95
CA VAL A 384 8.62 -19.49 -9.82
C VAL A 384 9.92 -20.19 -10.19
N GLY A 385 10.23 -20.37 -11.48
CA GLY A 385 11.29 -21.29 -11.94
C GLY A 385 12.60 -21.29 -11.13
N ILE A 386 13.09 -20.12 -10.71
CA ILE A 386 14.36 -19.98 -9.96
C ILE A 386 14.19 -20.26 -8.46
N TYR A 387 13.02 -19.95 -7.89
CA TYR A 387 12.71 -20.13 -6.47
C TYR A 387 12.01 -21.46 -6.16
N LEU A 388 11.74 -22.29 -7.16
CA LEU A 388 11.00 -23.54 -7.04
C LEU A 388 11.60 -24.46 -5.96
N SER A 389 12.92 -24.65 -5.98
CA SER A 389 13.62 -25.48 -4.99
C SER A 389 13.49 -24.95 -3.56
N GLN A 390 13.58 -23.63 -3.37
CA GLN A 390 13.40 -23.00 -2.06
C GLN A 390 11.96 -23.10 -1.57
N VAL A 391 10.99 -22.89 -2.45
CA VAL A 391 9.56 -22.99 -2.15
C VAL A 391 9.20 -24.43 -1.74
N GLU A 392 9.66 -25.44 -2.48
CA GLU A 392 9.43 -26.85 -2.15
C GLU A 392 10.04 -27.23 -0.79
N GLN A 393 11.26 -26.77 -0.51
CA GLN A 393 11.89 -26.99 0.79
C GLN A 393 11.06 -26.37 1.93
N TRP A 394 10.58 -25.14 1.77
CA TRP A 394 9.72 -24.51 2.77
C TRP A 394 8.38 -25.22 2.96
N ILE A 395 7.76 -25.71 1.88
CA ILE A 395 6.52 -26.52 1.97
C ILE A 395 6.78 -27.81 2.76
N GLN A 396 7.89 -28.49 2.50
CA GLN A 396 8.27 -29.70 3.25
C GLN A 396 8.52 -29.39 4.73
N ILE A 397 9.24 -28.31 5.04
CA ILE A 397 9.50 -27.89 6.42
C ILE A 397 8.19 -27.55 7.14
N LEU A 398 7.33 -26.74 6.54
CA LEU A 398 6.07 -26.31 7.18
C LEU A 398 5.07 -27.46 7.32
N SER A 399 4.98 -28.38 6.36
CA SER A 399 4.12 -29.56 6.48
C SER A 399 4.58 -30.47 7.62
N LEU A 400 5.89 -30.73 7.76
CA LEU A 400 6.44 -31.47 8.90
C LEU A 400 6.13 -30.77 10.23
N ILE A 401 6.28 -29.45 10.29
CA ILE A 401 5.91 -28.66 11.48
C ILE A 401 4.41 -28.84 11.81
N SER A 402 3.53 -28.80 10.80
CA SER A 402 2.08 -29.00 10.98
C SER A 402 1.76 -30.35 11.60
N ASP A 403 2.35 -31.42 11.05
CA ASP A 403 2.12 -32.78 11.50
C ASP A 403 2.62 -32.99 12.93
N VAL A 404 3.80 -32.44 13.27
CA VAL A 404 4.36 -32.49 14.62
C VAL A 404 3.46 -31.75 15.61
N ILE A 405 3.02 -30.54 15.29
CA ILE A 405 2.18 -29.74 16.19
C ILE A 405 0.82 -30.41 16.43
N LYS A 406 0.17 -30.91 15.37
CA LYS A 406 -1.11 -31.63 15.49
C LYS A 406 -0.98 -32.88 16.35
N LEU A 407 0.06 -33.68 16.11
CA LEU A 407 0.31 -34.88 16.90
C LEU A 407 0.61 -34.55 18.36
N TRP A 408 1.38 -33.50 18.61
CA TRP A 408 1.69 -33.03 19.96
C TRP A 408 0.46 -32.55 20.71
N ALA A 409 -0.43 -31.78 20.07
CA ALA A 409 -1.68 -31.33 20.68
C ALA A 409 -2.52 -32.52 21.18
N ILE A 410 -2.62 -33.58 20.35
CA ILE A 410 -3.32 -34.82 20.72
C ILE A 410 -2.62 -35.53 21.90
N VAL A 411 -1.29 -35.67 21.83
CA VAL A 411 -0.50 -36.29 22.91
C VAL A 411 -0.68 -35.52 24.22
N GLN A 412 -0.62 -34.20 24.19
CA GLN A 412 -0.77 -33.32 25.33
C GLN A 412 -2.17 -33.47 25.96
N GLN A 413 -3.23 -33.46 25.16
CA GLN A 413 -4.60 -33.65 25.64
C GLN A 413 -4.79 -35.02 26.30
N LYS A 414 -4.33 -36.09 25.64
CA LYS A 414 -4.46 -37.46 26.19
C LYS A 414 -3.57 -37.69 27.41
N TRP A 415 -2.38 -37.07 27.46
CA TRP A 415 -1.49 -37.14 28.61
C TRP A 415 -2.09 -36.45 29.84
N MET A 416 -2.67 -35.25 29.68
CA MET A 416 -3.37 -34.56 30.79
C MET A 416 -4.55 -35.37 31.33
N TYR A 417 -5.29 -36.04 30.45
CA TYR A 417 -6.39 -36.93 30.84
C TYR A 417 -5.89 -38.08 31.72
N LEU A 418 -4.85 -38.79 31.28
CA LEU A 418 -4.28 -39.91 32.03
C LEU A 418 -3.59 -39.47 33.32
N GLU A 419 -2.92 -38.31 33.32
CA GLU A 419 -2.30 -37.74 34.53
C GLU A 419 -3.34 -37.57 35.65
N ASN A 420 -4.53 -37.06 35.30
CA ASN A 420 -5.60 -36.88 36.27
C ASN A 420 -6.07 -38.18 36.92
N ILE A 421 -6.06 -39.28 36.16
CA ILE A 421 -6.52 -40.59 36.61
C ILE A 421 -5.47 -41.29 37.48
N PHE A 422 -4.21 -41.36 37.03
CA PHE A 422 -3.16 -42.12 37.71
C PHE A 422 -2.67 -41.48 39.01
N ILE A 423 -2.71 -40.14 39.14
CA ILE A 423 -2.30 -39.46 40.38
C ILE A 423 -3.43 -39.43 41.41
N GLY A 424 -4.70 -39.52 40.98
CA GLY A 424 -5.88 -39.46 41.86
C GLY A 424 -6.28 -40.79 42.49
N SER A 425 -5.66 -41.91 42.10
CA SER A 425 -6.21 -43.24 42.41
C SER A 425 -5.11 -44.25 42.75
N ASN A 426 -5.21 -44.88 43.93
CA ASN A 426 -4.38 -46.02 44.35
C ASN A 426 -4.87 -47.32 43.65
N LEU A 427 -5.08 -47.27 42.34
CA LEU A 427 -5.59 -48.41 41.59
C LEU A 427 -4.47 -49.41 41.27
N GLN A 428 -4.83 -50.69 41.25
CA GLN A 428 -3.94 -51.85 41.05
C GLN A 428 -3.37 -51.96 39.61
N PHE A 429 -3.03 -50.85 38.96
CA PHE A 429 -2.45 -50.83 37.61
C PHE A 429 -0.92 -50.91 37.66
N GLY A 430 -0.37 -51.97 38.24
CA GLY A 430 1.09 -52.08 38.46
C GLY A 430 1.94 -52.04 37.17
N GLU A 431 1.44 -52.56 36.05
CA GLU A 431 2.13 -52.53 34.76
C GLU A 431 1.84 -51.26 33.94
N ASP A 432 0.57 -50.84 33.88
CA ASP A 432 0.18 -49.67 33.09
C ASP A 432 0.61 -48.35 33.75
N ALA A 433 0.74 -48.30 35.09
CA ALA A 433 1.37 -47.17 35.78
C ALA A 433 2.86 -47.03 35.42
N LYS A 434 3.61 -48.15 35.31
CA LYS A 434 5.02 -48.11 34.87
C LYS A 434 5.15 -47.64 33.41
N ARG A 435 4.22 -48.04 32.54
CA ARG A 435 4.16 -47.56 31.15
C ARG A 435 3.85 -46.07 31.11
N PHE A 436 2.92 -45.60 31.93
CA PHE A 436 2.61 -44.18 32.07
C PHE A 436 3.81 -43.38 32.59
N ASP A 437 4.52 -43.85 33.63
CA ASP A 437 5.74 -43.20 34.14
C ASP A 437 6.82 -43.05 33.06
N THR A 438 6.92 -44.04 32.16
CA THR A 438 7.86 -43.99 31.04
C THR A 438 7.44 -42.94 30.03
N ALA A 439 6.15 -42.91 29.66
CA ALA A 439 5.60 -41.90 28.77
C ALA A 439 5.69 -40.48 29.37
N ASP A 440 5.44 -40.34 30.68
CA ASP A 440 5.56 -39.08 31.43
C ASP A 440 7.00 -38.54 31.40
N LYS A 441 7.99 -39.39 31.69
CA LYS A 441 9.41 -38.99 31.62
C LYS A 441 9.82 -38.52 30.22
N LEU A 442 9.37 -39.22 29.17
CA LEU A 442 9.65 -38.85 27.79
C LEU A 442 8.96 -37.53 27.42
N TYR A 443 7.68 -37.39 27.74
CA TYR A 443 6.92 -36.16 27.47
C TYR A 443 7.52 -34.95 28.20
N ARG A 444 7.83 -35.09 29.49
CA ARG A 444 8.46 -34.02 30.28
C ARG A 444 9.85 -33.66 29.79
N LYS A 445 10.62 -34.62 29.28
CA LYS A 445 11.92 -34.36 28.65
C LYS A 445 11.75 -33.48 27.40
N ILE A 446 10.80 -33.83 26.52
CA ILE A 446 10.46 -33.02 25.33
C ILE A 446 10.06 -31.61 25.78
N MET A 447 9.14 -31.48 26.74
CA MET A 447 8.68 -30.19 27.26
C MET A 447 9.78 -29.35 27.92
N LEU A 448 10.79 -29.98 28.51
CA LEU A 448 11.96 -29.28 29.07
C LEU A 448 12.89 -28.76 27.97
N GLU A 449 13.14 -29.56 26.94
CA GLU A 449 13.94 -29.14 25.77
C GLU A 449 13.29 -27.94 25.08
N THR A 450 11.95 -27.94 25.00
CA THR A 450 11.18 -26.90 24.31
C THR A 450 11.04 -25.64 25.15
N SER A 451 11.08 -25.76 26.49
CA SER A 451 11.19 -24.60 27.38
C SER A 451 12.51 -23.84 27.23
N ARG A 452 13.60 -24.54 26.84
CA ARG A 452 14.91 -23.93 26.61
C ARG A 452 14.97 -23.23 25.27
N ASN A 453 14.43 -23.87 24.23
CA ASN A 453 14.33 -23.32 22.88
C ASN A 453 12.85 -23.26 22.48
N SER A 454 12.25 -22.07 22.56
CA SER A 454 10.84 -21.87 22.25
C SER A 454 10.55 -21.63 20.77
N LEU A 455 11.57 -21.60 19.90
CA LEU A 455 11.40 -21.41 18.46
C LEU A 455 10.69 -22.61 17.83
N VAL A 456 9.58 -22.34 17.12
CA VAL A 456 8.70 -23.40 16.57
C VAL A 456 9.46 -24.26 15.55
N LYS A 457 10.19 -23.62 14.64
CA LYS A 457 10.97 -24.27 13.59
C LYS A 457 12.02 -25.23 14.15
N ASP A 458 12.87 -24.78 15.07
CA ASP A 458 13.95 -25.58 15.63
C ASP A 458 13.46 -26.77 16.46
N VAL A 459 12.38 -26.57 17.21
CA VAL A 459 11.78 -27.61 18.05
C VAL A 459 11.19 -28.73 17.19
N CYS A 460 10.46 -28.37 16.14
CA CYS A 460 9.75 -29.33 15.29
C CYS A 460 10.69 -30.00 14.29
N MET A 461 11.74 -29.30 13.83
CA MET A 461 12.78 -29.85 12.95
C MET A 461 13.83 -30.69 13.68
N HIS A 462 13.75 -30.82 15.00
CA HIS A 462 14.66 -31.68 15.75
C HIS A 462 14.54 -33.13 15.25
N PRO A 463 15.66 -33.79 14.88
CA PRO A 463 15.62 -35.13 14.29
C PRO A 463 14.93 -36.12 15.25
N GLY A 464 14.00 -36.90 14.71
CA GLY A 464 13.27 -37.94 15.44
C GLY A 464 12.14 -37.44 16.36
N ARG A 465 11.87 -36.12 16.45
CA ARG A 465 10.81 -35.59 17.33
C ARG A 465 9.42 -36.16 16.99
N TYR A 466 9.12 -36.26 15.70
CA TYR A 466 7.87 -36.85 15.23
C TYR A 466 7.72 -38.32 15.69
N ASP A 467 8.78 -39.12 15.56
CA ASP A 467 8.78 -40.53 15.96
C ASP A 467 8.71 -40.69 17.48
N GLU A 468 9.40 -39.83 18.24
CA GLU A 468 9.31 -39.77 19.70
C GLU A 468 7.86 -39.50 20.15
N LEU A 469 7.25 -38.44 19.64
CA LEU A 469 5.86 -38.09 19.98
C LEU A 469 4.88 -39.19 19.54
N LYS A 470 5.09 -39.80 18.37
CA LYS A 470 4.28 -40.93 17.90
C LYS A 470 4.42 -42.17 18.80
N SER A 471 5.63 -42.44 19.30
CA SER A 471 5.85 -43.53 20.26
C SER A 471 5.12 -43.27 21.59
N ILE A 472 5.12 -42.03 22.08
CA ILE A 472 4.38 -41.62 23.27
C ILE A 472 2.87 -41.77 23.05
N LEU A 473 2.37 -41.35 21.88
CA LEU A 473 0.96 -41.50 21.52
C LEU A 473 0.53 -42.98 21.55
N MET A 474 1.32 -43.87 20.95
CA MET A 474 1.01 -45.32 20.96
C MET A 474 1.00 -45.90 22.39
N LEU A 475 1.93 -45.48 23.25
CA LEU A 475 1.94 -45.89 24.66
C LEU A 475 0.68 -45.42 25.40
N ILE A 476 0.31 -44.16 25.21
CA ILE A 476 -0.89 -43.54 25.80
C ILE A 476 -2.16 -44.24 25.31
N GLU A 477 -2.27 -44.53 24.02
CA GLU A 477 -3.43 -45.22 23.44
C GLU A 477 -3.57 -46.65 23.96
N LYS A 478 -2.45 -47.36 24.16
CA LYS A 478 -2.47 -48.69 24.78
C LYS A 478 -2.97 -48.62 26.23
N ILE A 479 -2.53 -47.61 26.99
CA ILE A 479 -3.02 -47.39 28.36
C ILE A 479 -4.51 -47.05 28.36
N GLN A 480 -4.97 -46.16 27.46
CA GLN A 480 -6.39 -45.82 27.33
C GLN A 480 -7.24 -47.04 26.98
N LYS A 481 -6.77 -47.89 26.06
CA LYS A 481 -7.49 -49.13 25.70
C LYS A 481 -7.61 -50.07 26.90
N ASN A 482 -6.52 -50.28 27.63
CA ASN A 482 -6.52 -51.13 28.83
C ASN A 482 -7.45 -50.57 29.93
N LEU A 483 -7.46 -49.24 30.12
CA LEU A 483 -8.37 -48.57 31.05
C LEU A 483 -9.84 -48.76 30.64
N ASN A 484 -10.15 -48.60 29.35
CA ASN A 484 -11.51 -48.80 28.85
C ASN A 484 -11.97 -50.25 28.98
N GLU A 485 -11.10 -51.23 28.68
CA GLU A 485 -11.38 -52.64 28.93
C GLU A 485 -11.63 -52.91 30.42
N TYR A 486 -10.79 -52.36 31.30
CA TYR A 486 -10.98 -52.45 32.74
C TYR A 486 -12.33 -51.86 33.19
N LEU A 487 -12.66 -50.64 32.77
CA LEU A 487 -13.94 -50.00 33.11
C LEU A 487 -15.13 -50.80 32.58
N ASN A 488 -15.03 -51.35 31.37
CA ASN A 488 -16.07 -52.20 30.79
C ASN A 488 -16.27 -53.50 31.59
N THR A 489 -15.20 -54.13 32.09
CA THR A 489 -15.36 -55.30 32.98
C THR A 489 -16.08 -54.92 34.28
N LYS A 490 -15.82 -53.72 34.83
CA LYS A 490 -16.53 -53.23 36.02
C LYS A 490 -18.00 -52.91 35.73
N ARG A 491 -18.30 -52.31 34.58
CA ARG A 491 -19.69 -52.08 34.12
C ARG A 491 -20.45 -53.39 33.86
N GLN A 492 -19.78 -54.44 33.39
CA GLN A 492 -20.41 -55.76 33.23
C GLN A 492 -20.79 -56.40 34.56
N LEU A 493 -19.97 -56.22 35.60
CA LEU A 493 -20.28 -56.73 36.94
C LEU A 493 -21.48 -56.00 37.57
N PHE A 494 -21.56 -54.68 37.40
CA PHE A 494 -22.70 -53.88 37.85
C PHE A 494 -23.24 -52.99 36.72
N PRO A 495 -24.31 -53.44 36.01
CA PRO A 495 -24.84 -52.76 34.83
C PRO A 495 -25.28 -51.30 35.06
N ARG A 496 -25.59 -50.88 36.28
CA ARG A 496 -25.97 -49.48 36.54
C ARG A 496 -24.79 -48.51 36.36
N PHE A 497 -23.54 -48.97 36.35
CA PHE A 497 -22.40 -48.11 36.01
C PHE A 497 -22.36 -47.65 34.55
N TYR A 498 -23.23 -48.18 33.68
CA TYR A 498 -23.41 -47.60 32.33
C TYR A 498 -24.03 -46.19 32.37
N PHE A 499 -24.67 -45.78 33.47
CA PHE A 499 -25.24 -44.44 33.64
C PHE A 499 -24.21 -43.39 34.08
N LEU A 500 -22.99 -43.81 34.41
CA LEU A 500 -21.90 -42.92 34.81
C LEU A 500 -20.92 -42.71 33.66
N SER A 501 -20.36 -41.50 33.56
CA SER A 501 -19.23 -41.23 32.67
C SER A 501 -17.97 -41.98 33.13
N ASP A 502 -17.00 -42.15 32.24
CA ASP A 502 -15.75 -42.85 32.56
C ASP A 502 -15.00 -42.18 33.72
N ASP A 503 -15.01 -40.85 33.79
CA ASP A 503 -14.34 -40.07 34.84
C ASP A 503 -15.03 -40.21 36.20
N GLU A 504 -16.37 -40.24 36.21
CA GLU A 504 -17.16 -40.48 37.43
C GLU A 504 -16.99 -41.92 37.93
N LEU A 505 -16.92 -42.88 37.01
CA LEU A 505 -16.67 -44.27 37.36
C LEU A 505 -15.24 -44.45 37.93
N LEU A 506 -14.25 -43.79 37.34
CA LEU A 506 -12.86 -43.82 37.82
C LEU A 506 -12.71 -43.14 39.19
N SER A 507 -13.43 -42.04 39.47
CA SER A 507 -13.40 -41.40 40.79
C SER A 507 -13.99 -42.30 41.87
N ILE A 508 -15.07 -43.04 41.56
CA ILE A 508 -15.70 -44.01 42.46
C ILE A 508 -14.76 -45.18 42.74
N ILE A 509 -14.20 -45.82 41.71
CA ILE A 509 -13.34 -46.99 41.86
C ILE A 509 -12.00 -46.61 42.51
N GLY A 510 -11.50 -45.40 42.25
CA GLY A 510 -10.24 -44.88 42.78
C GLY A 510 -10.27 -44.56 44.27
N SER A 511 -11.45 -44.37 44.85
CA SER A 511 -11.62 -44.09 46.29
C SER A 511 -12.01 -45.35 47.06
N LEU A 512 -11.34 -45.61 48.19
CA LEU A 512 -11.69 -46.72 49.10
C LEU A 512 -12.85 -46.36 50.05
N ASN A 513 -13.25 -45.09 50.08
CA ASN A 513 -14.23 -44.55 51.01
C ASN A 513 -15.65 -44.63 50.40
N PRO A 514 -16.58 -45.40 50.99
CA PRO A 514 -17.93 -45.60 50.44
C PRO A 514 -18.77 -44.31 50.39
N ASN A 515 -18.39 -43.27 51.15
CA ASN A 515 -19.07 -41.97 51.17
C ASN A 515 -18.97 -41.22 49.82
N HIS A 516 -17.93 -41.44 49.03
CA HIS A 516 -17.77 -40.76 47.72
C HIS A 516 -18.88 -41.12 46.74
N ILE A 517 -19.52 -42.29 46.91
CA ILE A 517 -20.58 -42.76 46.03
C ILE A 517 -21.89 -42.00 46.26
N GLN A 518 -22.08 -41.36 47.42
CA GLN A 518 -23.34 -40.67 47.74
C GLN A 518 -23.73 -39.62 46.69
N GLY A 519 -22.77 -38.84 46.17
CA GLY A 519 -23.03 -37.85 45.13
C GLY A 519 -23.47 -38.43 43.78
N TYR A 520 -23.24 -39.73 43.57
CA TYR A 520 -23.55 -40.44 42.33
C TYR A 520 -24.77 -41.37 42.46
N LEU A 521 -25.27 -41.63 43.67
CA LEU A 521 -26.41 -42.52 43.91
C LEU A 521 -27.67 -42.07 43.19
N GLN A 522 -27.92 -40.75 43.12
CA GLN A 522 -29.06 -40.19 42.39
C GLN A 522 -29.03 -40.52 40.90
N LYS A 523 -27.85 -40.69 40.31
CA LYS A 523 -27.70 -41.10 38.90
C LYS A 523 -27.85 -42.61 38.70
N LEU A 524 -27.55 -43.40 39.74
CA LEU A 524 -27.57 -44.88 39.68
C LEU A 524 -28.95 -45.47 40.00
N PHE A 525 -29.72 -44.79 40.85
CA PHE A 525 -31.02 -45.25 41.34
C PHE A 525 -32.04 -44.12 41.34
N ASP A 526 -33.26 -44.47 40.94
CA ASP A 526 -34.39 -43.55 41.00
C ASP A 526 -34.81 -43.32 42.46
N ASN A 527 -34.95 -42.05 42.84
CA ASN A 527 -35.42 -41.60 44.16
C ASN A 527 -34.60 -42.07 45.38
N ILE A 528 -33.30 -42.33 45.22
CA ILE A 528 -32.38 -42.58 46.33
C ILE A 528 -31.45 -41.38 46.50
N ALA A 529 -31.56 -40.70 47.64
CA ALA A 529 -30.75 -39.53 47.97
C ALA A 529 -29.42 -39.92 48.62
N ALA A 530 -29.47 -40.80 49.62
CA ALA A 530 -28.29 -41.21 50.37
C ALA A 530 -28.45 -42.62 50.98
N LEU A 531 -27.31 -43.23 51.27
CA LEU A 531 -27.22 -44.44 52.08
C LEU A 531 -26.68 -44.06 53.47
N ASN A 532 -27.34 -44.54 54.51
CA ASN A 532 -26.91 -44.32 55.88
C ASN A 532 -25.78 -45.33 56.20
N PHE A 533 -24.54 -44.81 56.22
CA PHE A 533 -23.35 -45.58 56.54
C PHE A 533 -23.00 -45.45 58.02
N VAL A 534 -22.87 -46.59 58.70
CA VAL A 534 -22.53 -46.65 60.12
C VAL A 534 -21.31 -47.55 60.32
N GLN A 535 -20.37 -47.06 61.12
CA GLN A 535 -19.17 -47.80 61.51
C GLN A 535 -19.51 -48.85 62.58
N TYR A 536 -18.84 -50.00 62.54
CA TYR A 536 -19.07 -51.16 63.41
C TYR A 536 -19.27 -50.81 64.90
N ASP A 537 -18.47 -49.90 65.46
CA ASP A 537 -18.57 -49.47 66.86
C ASP A 537 -19.93 -48.88 67.27
N LYS A 538 -20.70 -48.34 66.32
CA LYS A 538 -22.04 -47.76 66.56
C LYS A 538 -23.19 -48.71 66.20
N LEU A 539 -22.92 -49.85 65.54
CA LEU A 539 -23.92 -50.87 65.23
C LEU A 539 -24.37 -51.66 66.46
N THR A 540 -23.47 -51.91 67.40
CA THR A 540 -23.78 -52.58 68.68
C THR A 540 -24.76 -51.75 69.52
N ALA A 541 -24.71 -50.42 69.43
CA ALA A 541 -25.65 -49.52 70.11
C ALA A 541 -27.06 -49.47 69.47
N PHE A 542 -27.17 -49.63 68.15
CA PHE A 542 -28.46 -49.68 67.44
C PHE A 542 -29.22 -50.99 67.70
N LYS A 543 -28.52 -52.12 67.89
CA LYS A 543 -29.12 -53.44 68.15
C LYS A 543 -29.86 -53.54 69.49
N HIS A 544 -29.53 -52.72 70.49
CA HIS A 544 -30.20 -52.77 71.81
C HIS A 544 -31.66 -52.29 71.83
N LYS A 545 -32.23 -51.81 70.71
CA LYS A 545 -33.63 -51.33 70.65
C LYS A 545 -34.59 -52.15 69.79
N GLN A 546 -34.15 -53.10 68.98
CA GLN A 546 -35.09 -53.98 68.26
C GLN A 546 -34.41 -55.29 67.80
N VAL A 547 -34.85 -56.39 68.43
CA VAL A 547 -34.63 -57.81 68.10
C VAL A 547 -33.28 -58.41 68.54
N ASP A 548 -33.32 -59.04 69.72
CA ASP A 548 -32.44 -60.14 70.09
C ASP A 548 -32.76 -61.38 69.24
N GLU A 549 -31.69 -62.13 68.93
CA GLU A 549 -31.63 -63.45 68.30
C GLU A 549 -31.54 -63.50 66.76
N LEU A 550 -30.43 -64.13 66.33
CA LEU A 550 -30.03 -64.55 64.98
C LEU A 550 -29.25 -63.50 64.17
N ILE A 551 -27.94 -63.42 64.40
CA ILE A 551 -26.86 -63.78 63.44
C ILE A 551 -25.52 -63.63 64.20
N HIS A 552 -24.80 -64.75 64.41
CA HIS A 552 -23.39 -64.73 64.80
C HIS A 552 -22.54 -64.26 63.60
N PHE A 553 -21.98 -63.06 63.66
CA PHE A 553 -20.92 -62.64 62.74
C PHE A 553 -19.55 -62.89 63.40
N ASN A 554 -18.83 -63.87 62.87
CA ASN A 554 -17.41 -64.08 63.13
C ASN A 554 -16.60 -63.31 62.08
N SER A 555 -16.06 -62.13 62.40
CA SER A 555 -14.74 -61.68 61.92
C SER A 555 -14.36 -60.30 62.42
N SER A 556 -13.06 -60.19 62.68
CA SER A 556 -12.27 -59.13 63.31
C SER A 556 -11.80 -58.06 62.31
N ASP A 557 -12.49 -56.92 62.23
CA ASP A 557 -11.94 -55.66 61.72
C ASP A 557 -12.74 -54.47 62.27
N GLU A 558 -12.14 -53.72 63.22
CA GLU A 558 -12.73 -52.59 63.97
C GLU A 558 -13.06 -51.35 63.10
N ASN A 559 -12.84 -51.41 61.79
CA ASN A 559 -13.03 -50.28 60.86
C ASN A 559 -14.01 -50.56 59.70
N SER A 560 -14.84 -51.60 59.82
CA SER A 560 -15.84 -51.95 58.81
C SER A 560 -17.02 -50.98 58.79
N ILE A 561 -17.34 -50.45 57.59
CA ILE A 561 -18.48 -49.56 57.36
C ILE A 561 -19.66 -50.41 56.85
N TYR A 562 -20.84 -50.26 57.44
CA TYR A 562 -22.05 -50.94 56.99
C TYR A 562 -23.11 -49.96 56.50
N ALA A 563 -23.83 -50.34 55.45
CA ALA A 563 -25.06 -49.66 55.05
C ALA A 563 -26.25 -50.25 55.82
N ILE A 564 -26.97 -49.41 56.56
CA ILE A 564 -28.12 -49.83 57.39
C ILE A 564 -29.46 -49.38 56.80
N ALA A 565 -29.49 -48.23 56.13
CA ALA A 565 -30.73 -47.67 55.61
C ALA A 565 -30.51 -46.96 54.28
N MET A 566 -31.57 -46.84 53.50
CA MET A 566 -31.63 -45.92 52.36
C MET A 566 -32.58 -44.78 52.64
N ILE A 567 -32.21 -43.58 52.20
CA ILE A 567 -32.98 -42.35 52.36
C ILE A 567 -33.45 -41.92 50.97
N SER A 568 -34.75 -41.69 50.82
CA SER A 568 -35.34 -41.17 49.59
C SER A 568 -35.13 -39.66 49.44
N LEU A 569 -35.39 -39.10 48.26
CA LEU A 569 -35.36 -37.63 48.06
C LEU A 569 -36.44 -36.91 48.89
N GLU A 570 -37.49 -37.64 49.27
CA GLU A 570 -38.60 -37.14 50.11
C GLU A 570 -38.28 -37.27 51.62
N ASN A 571 -37.04 -37.65 51.96
CA ASN A 571 -36.57 -37.92 53.33
C ASN A 571 -37.29 -39.08 54.04
N GLU A 572 -37.83 -40.04 53.28
CA GLU A 572 -38.30 -41.31 53.85
C GLU A 572 -37.10 -42.25 54.06
N GLU A 573 -36.98 -42.82 55.26
CA GLU A 573 -35.92 -43.78 55.60
C GLU A 573 -36.48 -45.21 55.55
N MET A 574 -35.80 -46.08 54.80
CA MET A 574 -36.08 -47.52 54.75
C MET A 574 -34.90 -48.28 55.35
N LEU A 575 -35.14 -48.95 56.48
CA LEU A 575 -34.16 -49.78 57.16
C LEU A 575 -33.99 -51.12 56.43
N PHE A 576 -32.74 -51.53 56.23
CA PHE A 576 -32.42 -52.86 55.73
C PHE A 576 -32.57 -53.90 56.84
N LEU A 577 -33.06 -55.09 56.47
CA LEU A 577 -33.17 -56.21 57.39
C LEU A 577 -31.80 -56.74 57.83
N ASN A 578 -30.87 -56.81 56.89
CA ASN A 578 -29.49 -57.20 57.15
C ASN A 578 -28.57 -56.01 56.82
N PRO A 579 -27.73 -55.56 57.77
CA PRO A 579 -26.72 -54.56 57.47
C PRO A 579 -25.68 -55.15 56.51
N ILE A 580 -25.35 -54.41 55.44
CA ILE A 580 -24.38 -54.86 54.43
C ILE A 580 -23.03 -54.24 54.70
N GLU A 581 -22.00 -55.08 54.74
CA GLU A 581 -20.62 -54.64 54.83
C GLU A 581 -20.16 -53.99 53.51
N CYS A 582 -19.73 -52.73 53.59
CA CYS A 582 -19.24 -51.92 52.46
C CYS A 582 -17.71 -51.94 52.36
N ASN A 583 -17.10 -53.08 52.69
CA ASN A 583 -15.66 -53.28 52.61
C ASN A 583 -15.27 -54.03 51.32
N GLY A 584 -14.21 -53.56 50.66
CA GLY A 584 -13.69 -54.18 49.44
C GLY A 584 -14.23 -53.57 48.14
N LYS A 585 -14.32 -54.36 47.08
CA LYS A 585 -14.62 -53.88 45.73
C LYS A 585 -16.04 -53.30 45.65
N VAL A 586 -16.15 -52.05 45.18
CA VAL A 586 -17.40 -51.28 45.06
C VAL A 586 -18.50 -52.05 44.34
N GLU A 587 -18.15 -52.78 43.29
CA GLU A 587 -19.13 -53.48 42.46
C GLU A 587 -19.85 -54.61 43.23
N ILE A 588 -19.15 -55.26 44.17
CA ILE A 588 -19.66 -56.42 44.90
C ILE A 588 -20.66 -55.98 45.96
N TRP A 589 -20.29 -55.00 46.79
CA TRP A 589 -21.19 -54.55 47.85
C TRP A 589 -22.37 -53.74 47.29
N MET A 590 -22.22 -53.01 46.18
CA MET A 590 -23.36 -52.34 45.52
C MET A 590 -24.39 -53.32 44.97
N LEU A 591 -23.95 -54.47 44.42
CA LEU A 591 -24.86 -55.54 44.03
C LEU A 591 -25.61 -56.13 45.23
N ASN A 592 -24.94 -56.26 46.38
CA ASN A 592 -25.56 -56.75 47.60
C ASN A 592 -26.59 -55.74 48.13
N ILE A 593 -26.27 -54.44 48.08
CA ILE A 593 -27.21 -53.36 48.41
C ILE A 593 -28.45 -53.43 47.52
N GLU A 594 -28.30 -53.59 46.21
CA GLU A 594 -29.47 -53.71 45.32
C GLU A 594 -30.35 -54.93 45.67
N LYS A 595 -29.74 -56.05 46.05
CA LYS A 595 -30.49 -57.25 46.47
C LYS A 595 -31.23 -57.01 47.80
N GLU A 596 -30.57 -56.44 48.79
CA GLU A 596 -31.18 -56.16 50.10
C GLU A 596 -32.25 -55.06 50.02
N MET A 597 -32.10 -54.06 49.14
CA MET A 597 -33.14 -53.07 48.86
C MET A 597 -34.44 -53.75 48.40
N LYS A 598 -34.34 -54.68 47.44
CA LYS A 598 -35.50 -55.44 46.93
C LYS A 598 -36.06 -56.38 48.00
N TYR A 599 -35.18 -57.03 48.75
CA TYR A 599 -35.57 -57.99 49.79
C TYR A 599 -36.29 -57.31 50.95
N SER A 600 -35.70 -56.25 51.51
CA SER A 600 -36.26 -55.46 52.62
C SER A 600 -37.58 -54.80 52.21
N ASN A 601 -37.67 -54.22 51.01
CA ASN A 601 -38.92 -53.65 50.50
C ASN A 601 -40.02 -54.71 50.33
N ARG A 602 -39.68 -55.90 49.80
CA ARG A 602 -40.64 -57.02 49.68
C ARG A 602 -41.14 -57.48 51.03
N TRP A 603 -40.26 -57.54 52.02
CA TRP A 603 -40.61 -57.94 53.38
C TRP A 603 -41.52 -56.89 54.04
N LEU A 604 -41.15 -55.60 53.98
CA LEU A 604 -41.97 -54.49 54.48
C LEU A 604 -43.35 -54.46 53.83
N THR A 605 -43.42 -54.72 52.52
CA THR A 605 -44.71 -54.79 51.80
C THR A 605 -45.57 -55.95 52.32
N LYS A 606 -44.98 -57.14 52.54
CA LYS A 606 -45.72 -58.28 53.10
C LYS A 606 -46.17 -58.03 54.54
N GLU A 607 -45.29 -57.45 55.35
CA GLU A 607 -45.60 -57.05 56.73
C GLU A 607 -46.78 -56.07 56.75
N ALA A 608 -46.73 -55.05 55.90
CA ALA A 608 -47.79 -54.05 55.75
C ALA A 608 -49.13 -54.67 55.32
N ILE A 609 -49.14 -55.60 54.35
CA ILE A 609 -50.35 -56.32 53.92
C ILE A 609 -50.96 -57.11 55.08
N PHE A 610 -50.14 -57.85 55.82
CA PHE A 610 -50.61 -58.69 56.92
C PHE A 610 -51.21 -57.87 58.06
N TYR A 611 -50.56 -56.77 58.46
CA TYR A 611 -51.04 -55.93 59.55
C TYR A 611 -52.16 -54.96 59.16
N TYR A 612 -52.49 -54.82 57.87
CA TYR A 612 -53.59 -53.94 57.43
C TYR A 612 -54.95 -54.30 58.07
N ARG A 613 -55.23 -55.61 58.21
CA ARG A 613 -56.46 -56.11 58.86
C ARG A 613 -56.29 -56.48 60.33
N PHE A 614 -55.10 -56.30 60.91
CA PHE A 614 -54.97 -56.35 62.36
C PHE A 614 -55.75 -55.19 62.99
N LYS A 615 -56.21 -55.35 64.24
CA LYS A 615 -57.02 -54.37 64.98
C LYS A 615 -56.25 -53.07 65.31
N GLN A 616 -55.73 -52.38 64.30
CA GLN A 616 -55.04 -51.10 64.37
C GLN A 616 -55.84 -50.05 63.61
N ASN A 617 -55.78 -48.80 64.07
CA ASN A 617 -56.41 -47.71 63.35
C ASN A 617 -55.66 -47.44 62.04
N ARG A 618 -56.38 -47.22 60.94
CA ARG A 618 -55.80 -47.01 59.60
C ARG A 618 -54.74 -45.89 59.60
N LEU A 619 -54.98 -44.81 60.34
CA LEU A 619 -54.06 -43.68 60.44
C LEU A 619 -52.75 -44.04 61.16
N GLU A 620 -52.81 -44.90 62.17
CA GLU A 620 -51.62 -45.37 62.90
C GLU A 620 -50.80 -46.34 62.05
N TRP A 621 -51.49 -47.24 61.32
CA TRP A 621 -50.86 -48.13 60.35
C TRP A 621 -50.18 -47.35 59.22
N MET A 622 -50.84 -46.33 58.65
CA MET A 622 -50.26 -45.49 57.59
C MET A 622 -49.01 -44.71 58.04
N ARG A 623 -48.90 -44.35 59.32
CA ARG A 623 -47.70 -43.66 59.85
C ARG A 623 -46.51 -44.59 60.09
N LYS A 624 -46.74 -45.90 60.19
CA LYS A 624 -45.69 -46.89 60.46
C LYS A 624 -44.93 -47.31 59.20
N TYR A 625 -45.57 -47.26 58.03
CA TYR A 625 -44.99 -47.74 56.77
C TYR A 625 -44.72 -46.59 55.79
N ILE A 626 -43.81 -46.84 54.85
CA ILE A 626 -43.39 -45.93 53.79
C ILE A 626 -44.56 -45.62 52.84
N GLY A 627 -44.68 -44.38 52.34
CA GLY A 627 -45.83 -43.92 51.57
C GLY A 627 -46.18 -44.79 50.36
N MET A 628 -45.17 -45.20 49.58
CA MET A 628 -45.38 -46.07 48.40
C MET A 628 -45.87 -47.48 48.77
N VAL A 629 -45.41 -48.02 49.89
CA VAL A 629 -45.89 -49.32 50.39
C VAL A 629 -47.34 -49.20 50.83
N VAL A 630 -47.69 -48.14 51.56
CA VAL A 630 -49.06 -47.85 52.00
C VAL A 630 -50.01 -47.76 50.82
N LEU A 631 -49.62 -47.07 49.74
CA LEU A 631 -50.43 -46.97 48.52
C LEU A 631 -50.64 -48.33 47.84
N ALA A 632 -49.58 -49.11 47.67
CA ALA A 632 -49.66 -50.43 47.06
C ALA A 632 -50.57 -51.38 47.85
N VAL A 633 -50.46 -51.37 49.19
CA VAL A 633 -51.29 -52.19 50.07
C VAL A 633 -52.75 -51.73 50.05
N ASN A 634 -53.01 -50.42 50.05
CA ASN A 634 -54.38 -49.90 49.91
C ASN A 634 -55.01 -50.33 48.58
N GLN A 635 -54.28 -50.24 47.46
CA GLN A 635 -54.78 -50.70 46.16
C GLN A 635 -55.08 -52.20 46.15
N LEU A 636 -54.20 -53.01 46.74
CA LEU A 636 -54.39 -54.46 46.85
C LEU A 636 -55.62 -54.81 47.67
N TRP A 637 -55.80 -54.19 48.83
CA TRP A 637 -56.98 -54.46 49.66
C TRP A 637 -58.28 -53.93 49.04
N SER A 638 -58.27 -52.73 48.45
CA SER A 638 -59.46 -52.20 47.76
C SER A 638 -59.86 -53.06 46.57
N THR A 639 -58.90 -53.56 45.78
CA THR A 639 -59.19 -54.48 44.67
C THR A 639 -59.73 -55.81 45.18
N TRP A 640 -59.12 -56.39 46.21
CA TRP A 640 -59.60 -57.63 46.82
C TRP A 640 -61.02 -57.50 47.39
N GLU A 641 -61.36 -56.39 48.05
CA GLU A 641 -62.71 -56.14 48.59
C GLU A 641 -63.76 -56.01 47.47
N ILE A 642 -63.40 -55.33 46.37
CA ILE A 642 -64.29 -55.22 45.20
C ILE A 642 -64.47 -56.59 44.54
N GLU A 643 -63.39 -57.36 44.36
CA GLU A 643 -63.45 -58.72 43.79
C GLU A 643 -64.28 -59.67 44.66
N GLU A 644 -64.12 -59.62 45.98
CA GLU A 644 -64.92 -60.40 46.92
C GLU A 644 -66.41 -60.02 46.84
N TYR A 645 -66.72 -58.72 46.78
CA TYR A 645 -68.09 -58.25 46.62
C TYR A 645 -68.73 -58.71 45.30
N VAL A 646 -68.00 -58.59 44.18
CA VAL A 646 -68.45 -59.07 42.87
C VAL A 646 -68.67 -60.59 42.89
N TYR A 647 -67.76 -61.34 43.51
CA TYR A 647 -67.89 -62.79 43.65
C TYR A 647 -69.11 -63.19 44.50
N LEU A 648 -69.37 -62.47 45.60
CA LEU A 648 -70.54 -62.70 46.45
C LEU A 648 -71.85 -62.35 45.73
N LEU A 649 -71.88 -61.27 44.94
CA LEU A 649 -73.03 -60.96 44.07
C LEU A 649 -73.28 -62.09 43.08
N TRP A 650 -72.25 -62.55 42.38
CA TRP A 650 -72.36 -63.64 41.41
C TRP A 650 -72.81 -64.96 42.05
N LYS A 651 -72.42 -65.21 43.31
CA LYS A 651 -72.84 -66.39 44.08
C LYS A 651 -74.26 -66.28 44.64
N ASN A 652 -74.79 -65.08 44.85
CA ASN A 652 -76.15 -64.85 45.36
C ASN A 652 -77.20 -64.74 44.24
N ASP A 653 -76.78 -64.48 43.00
CA ASP A 653 -77.63 -64.47 41.79
C ASP A 653 -77.83 -65.89 41.18
N VAL A 654 -77.22 -66.93 41.77
CA VAL A 654 -77.42 -68.37 41.49
C VAL A 654 -78.08 -69.02 42.69
#